data_AF-A0AAE8MR49-F1
#
_entry.id   AF-A0AAE8MR49-F1
#
_cell.length_a   1.000
_cell.length_b   1.000
_cell.length_c   1.000
_cell.angle_alpha   90.00
_cell.angle_beta   90.00
_cell.angle_gamma   90.00
#
_symmetry.space_group_name_H-M   'P 1'
#
loop_
_entity.id
_entity.type
_entity.pdbx_description
1 polymer ?
#
loop_
_entity_poly.entity_id
_entity_poly.type
_entity_poly.pdbx_seq_one_letter_code
_entity_poly.pdbx_strand_id
1 'polypeptide(L)'
;MGGGEDRSSKTSYPVLAPRPVGQWISKLYKDRLSQFTSGGQYESQNLLSMMHEGEASGEPHVKLSVWSAPDLKRPTFREATSHKFEKTSVGRSFGPAWSTHWFKVILTVPEDLRDKEHLELHWDAHNEGMVWSEDGKPLQGLTGNGERIEWILPSAFRDGQEHVIYIEMACNGMFGNAPGGDSIQPPDPNKRFQLSKATIVAVNLQARALSIDIWIIGDAARELPENSPKQHKALEVATRILNTFVQGDKESIVRCRKIAQECLGTLVDSSKVYENENDIDVFGIGHCHIDSCWLWPWAETRRKVGRSWSNQCDLMDRYPELHFACSQAQQYKWLKEDYPYAFDRVKGKVREGRFHPIGGSWVEHDTNMPSGESLARQFLYGQRFFESHFGARCRTFWLPDTFGYSSQLPQLCRLAGMDRFLTQKLSWNNINKFPHTTFNWVSLDGSQVICHMPPSETYTASAHFGDVRRSVSRHKSLDHDHTSLLVFGKGDGGGGPTWEHIEKLRRCRGITDTLSLGQTDLPRVHMGKSVDDFFDKLEPKASNFVTWYGELYFELHRGTYTTQANNKKYNRMSESLLRDLEFLATAASLKDSSYKYPKKEFDFMWESVLLCQFHDCLPGSSIEMCYDDSDEVYAAVFKTGKEIYKEAYRSLGVSEVKADSFSAPVAVNGLPWHRKELIELGNGEVGVACGSGNFLPVRHFKVSPDRKAVSVEEVSAGVFVLSNDQLRVRVERGCITSLYDRRNDREVIEKDQKANQFVIFDDKPLYWQAWDVEVYHLDTGKPLSGGESKISEVKDHRVSIVTRTKISDKSSMVTTISLSAALDGVDSWVECKADVDWHETMKFLKVEFPVEVRNTEASYETAFGITRRPTHYNTTWDMAKFEVCCHRFADLSEPGYGVSILNDSKYGFSTCGNLMRLSLLRAPKAPDAHADMGQHTIRWGIFPHAGALGPSTVKAAYSMNSPMRTGFVAKEAIGMLSKSTPIKLTGDESLFLDTIKRGEDDEDVSRGELPRRKGRSVVIRVYESLGSRSRGVIETSWDVQRVFKSNILEDDIEEVELDGNTFKITLRPFEVATYRLEL
;
A
#
# COMPACT_ATOMS: atom_id res chain seq x y z
N MET A 1 -72.31 -58.35 21.56
CA MET A 1 -71.12 -58.17 22.40
C MET A 1 -69.89 -58.58 21.60
N GLY A 2 -68.92 -57.67 21.45
CA GLY A 2 -67.53 -57.99 21.09
C GLY A 2 -67.20 -58.32 19.63
N GLY A 3 -67.38 -57.38 18.69
CA GLY A 3 -66.66 -57.44 17.41
C GLY A 3 -65.21 -57.01 17.63
N GLY A 4 -64.28 -57.96 17.61
CA GLY A 4 -62.85 -57.69 17.59
C GLY A 4 -62.42 -57.30 16.18
N GLU A 5 -62.14 -56.02 15.97
CA GLU A 5 -61.44 -55.57 14.76
C GLU A 5 -60.01 -56.11 14.76
N ASP A 6 -59.69 -56.90 13.74
CA ASP A 6 -58.36 -57.40 13.43
C ASP A 6 -57.45 -56.23 13.03
N ARG A 7 -56.72 -55.68 14.02
CA ARG A 7 -55.65 -54.70 13.79
C ARG A 7 -54.40 -55.40 13.26
N SER A 8 -54.46 -55.99 12.07
CA SER A 8 -53.24 -56.37 11.35
C SER A 8 -52.59 -55.12 10.73
N SER A 9 -51.76 -54.45 11.53
CA SER A 9 -50.81 -53.46 11.01
C SER A 9 -49.88 -54.16 10.02
N LYS A 10 -50.14 -54.00 8.71
CA LYS A 10 -49.19 -54.36 7.63
C LYS A 10 -47.99 -53.41 7.69
N THR A 11 -47.12 -53.62 8.67
CA THR A 11 -45.85 -52.91 8.75
C THR A 11 -44.95 -53.36 7.61
N SER A 12 -44.29 -52.41 6.94
CA SER A 12 -43.22 -52.69 5.95
C SER A 12 -41.89 -53.07 6.62
N TYR A 13 -41.84 -53.04 7.95
CA TYR A 13 -40.66 -53.41 8.73
C TYR A 13 -40.48 -54.95 8.74
N PRO A 14 -39.32 -55.47 8.32
CA PRO A 14 -39.12 -56.91 8.16
C PRO A 14 -39.11 -57.65 9.51
N VAL A 15 -39.67 -58.87 9.54
CA VAL A 15 -39.74 -59.73 10.75
C VAL A 15 -38.36 -60.23 11.18
N LEU A 16 -37.49 -60.51 10.21
CA LEU A 16 -36.13 -60.97 10.42
C LEU A 16 -35.16 -59.95 9.81
N ALA A 17 -34.04 -59.70 10.48
CA ALA A 17 -32.98 -58.87 9.90
C ALA A 17 -32.40 -59.60 8.66
N PRO A 18 -32.59 -59.08 7.43
CA PRO A 18 -32.18 -59.80 6.22
C PRO A 18 -30.64 -59.81 6.05
N ARG A 19 -29.95 -58.87 6.70
CA ARG A 19 -28.49 -58.75 6.74
C ARG A 19 -28.04 -57.79 7.86
N PRO A 20 -26.80 -57.88 8.34
CA PRO A 20 -26.22 -56.83 9.18
C PRO A 20 -26.03 -55.51 8.40
N VAL A 21 -26.15 -54.37 9.11
CA VAL A 21 -25.85 -53.02 8.60
C VAL A 21 -24.82 -52.39 9.54
N GLY A 22 -23.64 -52.04 9.00
CA GLY A 22 -22.56 -51.45 9.78
C GLY A 22 -22.67 -49.94 9.89
N GLN A 23 -22.14 -49.37 10.97
CA GLN A 23 -21.97 -47.93 11.13
C GLN A 23 -20.89 -47.40 10.17
N TRP A 24 -21.12 -46.23 9.59
CA TRP A 24 -20.14 -45.58 8.72
C TRP A 24 -18.96 -45.02 9.53
N ILE A 25 -17.75 -45.27 9.06
CA ILE A 25 -16.52 -44.67 9.59
C ILE A 25 -16.34 -43.30 8.92
N SER A 26 -16.75 -42.23 9.60
CA SER A 26 -16.82 -40.86 9.07
C SER A 26 -15.59 -40.46 8.24
N LYS A 27 -14.38 -40.64 8.79
CA LYS A 27 -13.12 -40.32 8.11
C LYS A 27 -12.98 -41.00 6.74
N LEU A 28 -13.23 -42.31 6.65
CA LEU A 28 -13.10 -43.05 5.38
C LEU A 28 -14.08 -42.55 4.32
N TYR A 29 -15.31 -42.21 4.72
CA TYR A 29 -16.31 -41.71 3.80
C TYR A 29 -16.00 -40.27 3.36
N LYS A 30 -15.47 -39.42 4.25
CA LYS A 30 -14.97 -38.07 3.90
C LYS A 30 -13.82 -38.15 2.90
N ASP A 31 -12.83 -39.02 3.17
CA ASP A 31 -11.68 -39.22 2.30
C ASP A 31 -12.11 -39.72 0.90
N ARG A 32 -13.13 -40.59 0.84
CA ARG A 32 -13.72 -41.09 -0.40
C ARG A 32 -14.28 -39.97 -1.29
N LEU A 33 -14.84 -38.89 -0.72
CA LEU A 33 -15.47 -37.82 -1.50
C LEU A 33 -14.47 -37.15 -2.46
N SER A 34 -13.21 -36.98 -2.03
CA SER A 34 -12.16 -36.34 -2.83
C SER A 34 -11.85 -37.08 -4.14
N GLN A 35 -12.05 -38.41 -4.17
CA GLN A 35 -11.78 -39.24 -5.33
C GLN A 35 -12.73 -38.98 -6.50
N PHE A 36 -13.88 -38.33 -6.24
CA PHE A 36 -14.90 -38.11 -7.25
C PHE A 36 -14.56 -36.99 -8.24
N THR A 37 -13.71 -36.05 -7.82
CA THR A 37 -13.33 -34.86 -8.59
C THR A 37 -11.83 -34.59 -8.63
N SER A 38 -11.00 -35.51 -8.11
CA SER A 38 -9.54 -35.41 -8.18
C SER A 38 -8.97 -36.07 -9.44
N GLY A 39 -7.89 -35.52 -9.97
CA GLY A 39 -7.07 -36.18 -10.98
C GLY A 39 -6.30 -37.39 -10.43
N GLY A 40 -5.64 -38.15 -11.31
CA GLY A 40 -4.79 -39.29 -10.94
C GLY A 40 -5.44 -40.66 -11.22
N GLN A 41 -5.26 -41.63 -10.31
CA GLN A 41 -5.55 -43.05 -10.59
C GLN A 41 -7.01 -43.38 -10.98
N TYR A 42 -7.96 -42.53 -10.59
CA TYR A 42 -9.39 -42.71 -10.85
C TYR A 42 -9.99 -41.64 -11.79
N GLU A 43 -9.16 -40.77 -12.36
CA GLU A 43 -9.62 -39.67 -13.22
C GLU A 43 -10.46 -40.16 -14.39
N SER A 44 -10.04 -41.26 -15.02
CA SER A 44 -10.77 -41.92 -16.11
C SER A 44 -12.00 -42.71 -15.65
N GLN A 45 -12.35 -42.69 -14.37
CA GLN A 45 -13.44 -43.47 -13.75
C GLN A 45 -14.35 -42.61 -12.87
N ASN A 46 -14.03 -41.33 -12.68
CA ASN A 46 -14.79 -40.40 -11.84
C ASN A 46 -15.48 -39.31 -12.70
N LEU A 47 -16.01 -38.27 -12.06
CA LEU A 47 -16.77 -37.22 -12.73
C LEU A 47 -15.93 -36.48 -13.80
N LEU A 48 -14.61 -36.36 -13.61
CA LEU A 48 -13.72 -35.65 -14.55
C LEU A 48 -13.77 -36.26 -15.95
N SER A 49 -13.90 -37.59 -16.06
CA SER A 49 -14.04 -38.29 -17.34
C SER A 49 -15.31 -37.94 -18.13
N MET A 50 -16.28 -37.28 -17.50
CA MET A 50 -17.58 -36.92 -18.09
C MET A 50 -17.79 -35.40 -18.20
N MET A 51 -16.75 -34.60 -17.91
CA MET A 51 -16.83 -33.13 -17.91
C MET A 51 -17.02 -32.55 -19.31
N HIS A 52 -16.60 -33.27 -20.35
CA HIS A 52 -16.65 -32.82 -21.73
C HIS A 52 -17.49 -33.80 -22.58
N GLU A 53 -18.25 -33.25 -23.52
CA GLU A 53 -19.07 -34.02 -24.48
C GLU A 53 -18.34 -34.28 -25.80
N GLY A 54 -17.28 -33.52 -26.06
CA GLY A 54 -16.44 -33.65 -27.25
C GLY A 54 -15.33 -32.60 -27.24
N GLU A 55 -14.24 -32.89 -27.94
CA GLU A 55 -13.08 -32.03 -28.04
C GLU A 55 -12.53 -32.01 -29.47
N ALA A 56 -12.05 -30.86 -29.92
CA ALA A 56 -11.39 -30.71 -31.21
C ALA A 56 -10.10 -29.89 -31.04
N SER A 57 -8.97 -30.46 -31.46
CA SER A 57 -7.64 -29.83 -31.37
C SER A 57 -6.85 -30.03 -32.66
N GLY A 58 -5.83 -29.20 -32.87
CA GLY A 58 -4.95 -29.27 -34.03
C GLY A 58 -5.66 -28.94 -35.36
N GLU A 59 -4.91 -29.04 -36.46
CA GLU A 59 -5.46 -28.80 -37.81
C GLU A 59 -6.48 -29.89 -38.19
N PRO A 60 -7.63 -29.52 -38.79
CA PRO A 60 -8.00 -28.18 -39.27
C PRO A 60 -8.67 -27.26 -38.23
N HIS A 61 -9.01 -27.74 -37.04
CA HIS A 61 -9.90 -27.07 -36.08
C HIS A 61 -9.26 -25.93 -35.27
N VAL A 62 -7.98 -26.08 -34.92
CA VAL A 62 -7.20 -25.08 -34.19
C VAL A 62 -5.85 -24.92 -34.90
N LYS A 63 -5.71 -23.84 -35.67
CA LYS A 63 -4.45 -23.50 -36.36
C LYS A 63 -3.72 -22.45 -35.55
N LEU A 64 -2.45 -22.72 -35.26
CA LEU A 64 -1.62 -21.85 -34.43
C LEU A 64 -0.45 -21.28 -35.22
N SER A 65 -0.29 -19.97 -35.13
CA SER A 65 0.92 -19.29 -35.56
C SER A 65 1.32 -18.24 -34.52
N VAL A 66 2.60 -17.96 -34.40
CA VAL A 66 3.17 -17.12 -33.34
C VAL A 66 4.13 -16.11 -33.91
N TRP A 67 4.10 -14.91 -33.34
CA TRP A 67 5.15 -13.91 -33.46
C TRP A 67 5.68 -13.59 -32.06
N SER A 68 7.00 -13.48 -31.93
CA SER A 68 7.66 -13.25 -30.64
C SER A 68 8.24 -11.84 -30.62
N ALA A 69 7.89 -11.05 -29.60
CA ALA A 69 8.40 -9.70 -29.46
C ALA A 69 9.90 -9.72 -29.12
N PRO A 70 10.75 -8.91 -29.79
CA PRO A 70 12.16 -8.79 -29.43
C PRO A 70 12.34 -7.99 -28.12
N ASP A 71 13.50 -8.15 -27.49
CA ASP A 71 13.98 -7.31 -26.39
C ASP A 71 13.03 -7.14 -25.19
N LEU A 72 12.26 -8.19 -24.83
CA LEU A 72 11.26 -8.17 -23.76
C LEU A 72 10.18 -7.06 -23.90
N LYS A 73 10.00 -6.54 -25.12
CA LYS A 73 8.99 -5.53 -25.40
C LYS A 73 7.59 -6.08 -25.18
N ARG A 74 6.67 -5.18 -24.78
CA ARG A 74 5.24 -5.42 -24.61
C ARG A 74 4.46 -4.64 -25.68
N PRO A 75 4.49 -5.10 -26.95
CA PRO A 75 3.92 -4.34 -28.06
C PRO A 75 2.39 -4.28 -27.94
N THR A 76 1.82 -3.18 -28.44
CA THR A 76 0.37 -3.04 -28.59
C THR A 76 -0.18 -4.07 -29.59
N PHE A 77 -1.50 -4.32 -29.55
CA PHE A 77 -2.16 -5.20 -30.51
C PHE A 77 -1.84 -4.83 -31.97
N ARG A 78 -1.90 -3.54 -32.32
CA ARG A 78 -1.67 -3.06 -33.69
C ARG A 78 -0.23 -3.29 -34.15
N GLU A 79 0.74 -3.08 -33.25
CA GLU A 79 2.15 -3.34 -33.56
C GLU A 79 2.37 -4.84 -33.77
N ALA A 80 1.92 -5.67 -32.83
CA ALA A 80 2.11 -7.12 -32.89
C ALA A 80 1.48 -7.76 -34.12
N THR A 81 0.24 -7.40 -34.45
CA THR A 81 -0.50 -7.97 -35.58
C THR A 81 -0.05 -7.47 -36.95
N SER A 82 0.80 -6.43 -37.00
CA SER A 82 1.42 -5.97 -38.25
C SER A 82 2.56 -6.86 -38.75
N HIS A 83 3.06 -7.76 -37.88
CA HIS A 83 4.18 -8.64 -38.20
C HIS A 83 3.75 -9.97 -38.84
N LYS A 84 4.72 -10.69 -39.41
CA LYS A 84 4.52 -12.04 -39.95
C LYS A 84 4.56 -13.07 -38.83
N PHE A 85 3.52 -13.89 -38.74
CA PHE A 85 3.42 -15.00 -37.79
C PHE A 85 3.94 -16.30 -38.41
N GLU A 86 4.65 -17.10 -37.62
CA GLU A 86 5.21 -18.39 -38.03
C GLU A 86 4.38 -19.54 -37.47
N LYS A 87 4.24 -20.65 -38.20
CA LYS A 87 3.50 -21.82 -37.74
C LYS A 87 4.09 -22.36 -36.42
N THR A 88 3.21 -22.72 -35.48
CA THR A 88 3.58 -23.32 -34.20
C THR A 88 2.59 -24.42 -33.80
N SER A 89 2.86 -25.13 -32.71
CA SER A 89 2.01 -26.19 -32.19
C SER A 89 2.01 -26.22 -30.66
N VAL A 90 1.02 -26.92 -30.10
CA VAL A 90 1.05 -27.39 -28.70
C VAL A 90 2.33 -28.22 -28.48
N GLY A 91 2.91 -28.11 -27.29
CA GLY A 91 4.17 -28.72 -26.89
C GLY A 91 5.40 -27.81 -27.07
N ARG A 92 5.30 -26.69 -27.81
CA ARG A 92 6.41 -25.74 -27.95
C ARG A 92 6.62 -24.93 -26.67
N SER A 93 7.90 -24.68 -26.34
CA SER A 93 8.31 -23.89 -25.18
C SER A 93 8.78 -22.49 -25.58
N PHE A 94 8.31 -21.48 -24.85
CA PHE A 94 8.50 -20.05 -25.05
C PHE A 94 9.19 -19.41 -23.85
N GLY A 95 9.87 -18.30 -24.08
CA GLY A 95 10.68 -17.60 -23.08
C GLY A 95 11.73 -16.73 -23.77
N PRO A 96 12.64 -16.07 -23.02
CA PRO A 96 12.86 -16.19 -21.57
C PRO A 96 11.77 -15.53 -20.69
N ALA A 97 11.96 -15.49 -19.38
CA ALA A 97 11.05 -14.79 -18.46
C ALA A 97 10.74 -13.38 -18.95
N TRP A 98 9.49 -12.93 -18.77
CA TRP A 98 8.96 -11.63 -19.18
C TRP A 98 8.81 -11.40 -20.69
N SER A 99 9.22 -12.35 -21.55
CA SER A 99 9.00 -12.23 -22.99
C SER A 99 7.50 -12.25 -23.34
N THR A 100 7.15 -11.58 -24.44
CA THR A 100 5.77 -11.54 -24.94
C THR A 100 5.69 -12.28 -26.28
N HIS A 101 4.72 -13.17 -26.40
CA HIS A 101 4.46 -13.94 -27.62
C HIS A 101 3.01 -13.77 -28.03
N TRP A 102 2.79 -13.30 -29.25
CA TRP A 102 1.46 -13.15 -29.81
C TRP A 102 1.13 -14.35 -30.67
N PHE A 103 0.02 -15.01 -30.36
CA PHE A 103 -0.49 -16.12 -31.15
C PHE A 103 -1.65 -15.63 -32.00
N LYS A 104 -1.61 -15.92 -33.30
CA LYS A 104 -2.78 -15.88 -34.16
C LYS A 104 -3.37 -17.28 -34.17
N VAL A 105 -4.61 -17.37 -33.68
CA VAL A 105 -5.35 -18.63 -33.55
C VAL A 105 -6.53 -18.59 -34.51
N ILE A 106 -6.59 -19.57 -35.41
CA ILE A 106 -7.71 -19.76 -36.33
C ILE A 106 -8.53 -20.94 -35.84
N LEU A 107 -9.80 -20.71 -35.56
CA LEU A 107 -10.73 -21.67 -34.99
C LEU A 107 -11.77 -22.09 -36.03
N THR A 108 -12.04 -23.39 -36.12
CA THR A 108 -13.12 -23.95 -36.95
C THR A 108 -13.87 -25.02 -36.17
N VAL A 109 -15.12 -24.70 -35.79
CA VAL A 109 -15.97 -25.63 -35.02
C VAL A 109 -16.44 -26.79 -35.92
N PRO A 110 -16.08 -28.04 -35.60
CA PRO A 110 -16.49 -29.21 -36.37
C PRO A 110 -18.00 -29.46 -36.24
N GLU A 111 -18.57 -30.15 -37.23
CA GLU A 111 -20.02 -30.36 -37.36
C GLU A 111 -20.66 -31.00 -36.11
N ASP A 112 -19.99 -31.97 -35.50
CA ASP A 112 -20.43 -32.72 -34.32
C ASP A 112 -20.44 -31.91 -33.01
N LEU A 113 -19.81 -30.73 -33.00
CA LEU A 113 -19.79 -29.81 -31.86
C LEU A 113 -20.72 -28.60 -32.04
N ARG A 114 -21.23 -28.33 -33.26
CA ARG A 114 -22.02 -27.10 -33.54
C ARG A 114 -23.35 -27.05 -32.80
N ASP A 115 -23.95 -28.21 -32.53
CA ASP A 115 -25.22 -28.37 -31.83
C ASP A 115 -25.09 -28.38 -30.29
N LYS A 116 -23.86 -28.44 -29.77
CA LYS A 116 -23.59 -28.52 -28.33
C LYS A 116 -23.92 -27.21 -27.64
N GLU A 117 -24.43 -27.28 -26.41
CA GLU A 117 -24.93 -26.12 -25.68
C GLU A 117 -23.82 -25.08 -25.42
N HIS A 118 -22.67 -25.52 -24.94
CA HIS A 118 -21.60 -24.65 -24.44
C HIS A 118 -20.23 -25.06 -24.99
N LEU A 119 -19.59 -24.15 -25.73
CA LEU A 119 -18.28 -24.37 -26.34
C LEU A 119 -17.26 -23.38 -25.77
N GLU A 120 -16.06 -23.88 -25.46
CA GLU A 120 -14.94 -23.11 -24.94
C GLU A 120 -13.67 -23.40 -25.73
N LEU A 121 -12.78 -22.41 -25.85
CA LEU A 121 -11.37 -22.65 -26.12
C LEU A 121 -10.64 -22.83 -24.80
N HIS A 122 -10.01 -23.99 -24.60
CA HIS A 122 -9.10 -24.24 -23.48
C HIS A 122 -7.67 -23.98 -23.92
N TRP A 123 -7.04 -22.98 -23.34
CA TRP A 123 -5.67 -22.54 -23.56
C TRP A 123 -4.88 -22.58 -22.25
N ASP A 124 -3.83 -23.40 -22.18
CA ASP A 124 -2.90 -23.41 -21.04
C ASP A 124 -1.47 -23.38 -21.53
N ALA A 125 -0.73 -22.34 -21.14
CA ALA A 125 0.70 -22.20 -21.35
C ALA A 125 1.47 -22.02 -20.03
N HIS A 126 0.85 -22.38 -18.90
CA HIS A 126 1.40 -22.24 -17.54
C HIS A 126 1.80 -20.81 -17.16
N ASN A 127 1.17 -19.82 -17.80
CA ASN A 127 1.49 -18.40 -17.69
C ASN A 127 0.23 -17.53 -17.83
N GLU A 128 0.44 -16.22 -17.91
CA GLU A 128 -0.62 -15.25 -18.09
C GLU A 128 -0.85 -14.97 -19.59
N GLY A 129 -2.11 -14.76 -19.99
CA GLY A 129 -2.47 -14.47 -21.37
C GLY A 129 -3.66 -13.52 -21.49
N MET A 130 -3.85 -12.93 -22.68
CA MET A 130 -5.03 -12.11 -23.01
C MET A 130 -5.60 -12.53 -24.35
N VAL A 131 -6.89 -12.85 -24.40
CA VAL A 131 -7.64 -13.10 -25.63
C VAL A 131 -8.09 -11.77 -26.24
N TRP A 132 -7.85 -11.61 -27.54
CA TRP A 132 -8.21 -10.46 -28.34
C TRP A 132 -9.05 -10.89 -29.54
N SER A 133 -10.04 -10.08 -29.89
CA SER A 133 -10.74 -10.22 -31.17
C SER A 133 -9.83 -9.87 -32.36
N GLU A 134 -10.26 -10.22 -33.57
CA GLU A 134 -9.56 -9.85 -34.81
C GLU A 134 -9.42 -8.33 -35.00
N ASP A 135 -10.41 -7.56 -34.53
CA ASP A 135 -10.41 -6.09 -34.58
C ASP A 135 -9.72 -5.42 -33.39
N GLY A 136 -9.05 -6.18 -32.52
CA GLY A 136 -8.19 -5.64 -31.46
C GLY A 136 -8.91 -5.24 -30.17
N LYS A 137 -10.07 -5.83 -29.88
CA LYS A 137 -10.75 -5.65 -28.59
C LYS A 137 -10.24 -6.66 -27.58
N PRO A 138 -9.81 -6.22 -26.38
CA PRO A 138 -9.49 -7.11 -25.28
C PRO A 138 -10.76 -7.81 -24.79
N LEU A 139 -10.76 -9.15 -24.76
CA LEU A 139 -11.95 -9.95 -24.43
C LEU A 139 -11.86 -10.60 -23.04
N GLN A 140 -10.81 -11.40 -22.79
CA GLN A 140 -10.68 -12.16 -21.55
C GLN A 140 -9.20 -12.46 -21.23
N GLY A 141 -8.78 -12.22 -20.00
CA GLY A 141 -7.52 -12.69 -19.46
C GLY A 141 -7.53 -14.19 -19.16
N LEU A 142 -6.39 -14.83 -19.37
CA LEU A 142 -6.11 -16.23 -19.09
C LEU A 142 -5.01 -16.31 -18.03
N THR A 143 -5.12 -17.30 -17.15
CA THR A 143 -4.09 -17.62 -16.17
C THR A 143 -3.93 -19.13 -16.12
N GLY A 144 -2.74 -19.61 -16.49
CA GLY A 144 -2.43 -21.03 -16.66
C GLY A 144 -2.42 -21.83 -15.35
N ASN A 145 -1.99 -23.09 -15.45
CA ASN A 145 -2.06 -24.07 -14.36
C ASN A 145 -3.50 -24.42 -13.94
N GLY A 146 -4.44 -24.37 -14.90
CA GLY A 146 -5.85 -24.67 -14.65
C GLY A 146 -6.62 -23.64 -13.82
N GLU A 147 -6.06 -22.46 -13.56
CA GLU A 147 -6.75 -21.40 -12.78
C GLU A 147 -7.84 -20.69 -13.59
N ARG A 148 -7.54 -20.31 -14.84
CA ARG A 148 -8.49 -19.76 -15.81
C ARG A 148 -7.95 -19.97 -17.21
N ILE A 149 -8.26 -21.13 -17.79
CA ILE A 149 -7.74 -21.56 -19.09
C ILE A 149 -8.82 -21.52 -20.19
N GLU A 150 -10.06 -21.29 -19.81
CA GLU A 150 -11.23 -21.38 -20.66
C GLU A 150 -11.69 -20.00 -21.16
N TRP A 151 -11.98 -19.88 -22.45
CA TRP A 151 -12.65 -18.73 -23.05
C TRP A 151 -13.88 -19.20 -23.83
N ILE A 152 -15.06 -18.65 -23.53
CA ILE A 152 -16.32 -19.08 -24.15
C ILE A 152 -16.35 -18.63 -25.62
N LEU A 153 -16.60 -19.56 -26.54
CA LEU A 153 -16.69 -19.26 -27.96
C LEU A 153 -18.00 -18.53 -28.27
N PRO A 154 -17.97 -17.42 -29.04
CA PRO A 154 -19.18 -16.78 -29.54
C PRO A 154 -20.06 -17.76 -30.31
N SER A 155 -21.38 -17.65 -30.16
CA SER A 155 -22.34 -18.48 -30.91
C SER A 155 -22.17 -18.36 -32.43
N ALA A 156 -21.72 -17.19 -32.90
CA ALA A 156 -21.40 -16.93 -34.31
C ALA A 156 -20.27 -17.83 -34.87
N PHE A 157 -19.41 -18.42 -34.04
CA PHE A 157 -18.32 -19.29 -34.50
C PHE A 157 -18.79 -20.71 -34.88
N ARG A 158 -20.07 -21.02 -34.68
CA ARG A 158 -20.67 -22.35 -34.92
C ARG A 158 -21.14 -22.55 -36.36
N ASP A 159 -20.67 -21.74 -37.30
CA ASP A 159 -21.04 -21.76 -38.73
C ASP A 159 -20.14 -22.68 -39.58
N GLY A 160 -19.11 -23.27 -38.98
CA GLY A 160 -18.14 -24.12 -39.66
C GLY A 160 -17.10 -23.37 -40.49
N GLN A 161 -17.03 -22.05 -40.38
CA GLN A 161 -16.03 -21.22 -41.04
C GLN A 161 -14.80 -21.02 -40.16
N GLU A 162 -13.76 -20.41 -40.74
CA GLU A 162 -12.58 -19.98 -40.00
C GLU A 162 -12.84 -18.66 -39.29
N HIS A 163 -12.61 -18.63 -37.98
CA HIS A 163 -12.67 -17.41 -37.16
C HIS A 163 -11.32 -17.12 -36.54
N VAL A 164 -10.88 -15.87 -36.58
CA VAL A 164 -9.56 -15.45 -36.10
C VAL A 164 -9.69 -14.78 -34.73
N ILE A 165 -8.83 -15.20 -33.81
CA ILE A 165 -8.55 -14.47 -32.57
C ILE A 165 -7.03 -14.34 -32.39
N TYR A 166 -6.64 -13.48 -31.47
CA TYR A 166 -5.25 -13.39 -31.02
C TYR A 166 -5.13 -13.67 -29.53
N ILE A 167 -4.02 -14.27 -29.12
CA ILE A 167 -3.67 -14.45 -27.72
C ILE A 167 -2.32 -13.80 -27.46
N GLU A 168 -2.31 -12.76 -26.62
CA GLU A 168 -1.08 -12.16 -26.09
C GLU A 168 -0.63 -12.97 -24.88
N MET A 169 0.41 -13.78 -25.04
CA MET A 169 0.99 -14.60 -23.98
C MET A 169 2.17 -13.86 -23.34
N ALA A 170 2.13 -13.69 -22.01
CA ALA A 170 3.21 -13.13 -21.22
C ALA A 170 3.96 -14.24 -20.48
N CYS A 171 5.28 -14.36 -20.64
CA CYS A 171 6.11 -15.38 -19.99
C CYS A 171 6.35 -15.06 -18.50
N ASN A 172 5.29 -15.09 -17.71
CA ASN A 172 5.27 -15.03 -16.26
C ASN A 172 4.03 -15.72 -15.70
N GLY A 173 4.13 -16.23 -14.47
CA GLY A 173 2.97 -16.71 -13.73
C GLY A 173 2.16 -15.55 -13.11
N MET A 174 1.10 -15.90 -12.38
CA MET A 174 0.31 -14.94 -11.58
C MET A 174 1.22 -14.14 -10.63
N PHE A 175 2.16 -14.83 -9.98
CA PHE A 175 3.11 -14.25 -9.01
C PHE A 175 4.54 -14.11 -9.57
N GLY A 176 4.68 -13.77 -10.85
CA GLY A 176 6.00 -13.54 -11.46
C GLY A 176 6.78 -14.83 -11.78
N ASN A 177 8.10 -14.79 -11.60
CA ASN A 177 9.04 -15.76 -12.19
C ASN A 177 10.01 -16.41 -11.20
N ALA A 178 9.68 -16.47 -9.91
CA ALA A 178 10.54 -17.11 -8.91
C ALA A 178 10.85 -18.61 -9.22
N PRO A 179 12.05 -19.10 -8.86
CA PRO A 179 12.43 -20.51 -8.93
C PRO A 179 11.87 -21.34 -7.75
N GLY A 180 11.78 -22.66 -7.92
CA GLY A 180 11.67 -23.60 -6.78
C GLY A 180 10.36 -23.61 -5.99
N GLY A 181 9.32 -22.90 -6.45
CA GLY A 181 7.98 -22.92 -5.83
C GLY A 181 7.77 -21.93 -4.67
N ASP A 182 8.83 -21.27 -4.21
CA ASP A 182 8.74 -20.14 -3.28
C ASP A 182 8.61 -18.84 -4.08
N SER A 183 7.43 -18.21 -4.03
CA SER A 183 7.07 -17.09 -4.90
C SER A 183 7.89 -15.83 -4.65
N ILE A 184 8.46 -15.65 -3.46
CA ILE A 184 9.20 -14.44 -3.10
C ILE A 184 10.68 -14.51 -3.48
N GLN A 185 11.17 -15.60 -4.07
CA GLN A 185 12.57 -15.66 -4.47
C GLN A 185 12.86 -14.72 -5.65
N PRO A 186 14.09 -14.18 -5.77
CA PRO A 186 14.49 -13.41 -6.94
C PRO A 186 14.12 -14.16 -8.24
N PRO A 187 13.56 -13.46 -9.25
CA PRO A 187 13.00 -14.11 -10.43
C PRO A 187 14.10 -14.84 -11.23
N ASP A 188 13.78 -16.02 -11.76
CA ASP A 188 14.64 -16.74 -12.71
C ASP A 188 14.51 -16.09 -14.10
N PRO A 189 15.54 -15.39 -14.60
CA PRO A 189 15.48 -14.73 -15.89
C PRO A 189 15.34 -15.72 -17.07
N ASN A 190 15.69 -16.99 -16.88
CA ASN A 190 15.70 -18.00 -17.94
C ASN A 190 14.46 -18.90 -17.94
N LYS A 191 13.47 -18.62 -17.08
CA LYS A 191 12.25 -19.42 -16.99
C LYS A 191 11.54 -19.51 -18.34
N ARG A 192 11.11 -20.74 -18.69
CA ARG A 192 10.39 -21.02 -19.94
C ARG A 192 9.03 -21.64 -19.66
N PHE A 193 8.11 -21.43 -20.59
CA PHE A 193 6.70 -21.78 -20.49
C PHE A 193 6.29 -22.62 -21.70
N GLN A 194 5.68 -23.78 -21.47
CA GLN A 194 5.24 -24.66 -22.55
C GLN A 194 3.76 -24.47 -22.81
N LEU A 195 3.37 -24.29 -24.08
CA LEU A 195 1.96 -24.37 -24.48
C LEU A 195 1.51 -25.83 -24.35
N SER A 196 0.73 -26.16 -23.32
CA SER A 196 0.29 -27.52 -23.02
C SER A 196 -1.12 -27.82 -23.54
N LYS A 197 -1.97 -26.80 -23.72
CA LYS A 197 -3.35 -26.98 -24.22
C LYS A 197 -3.79 -25.87 -25.17
N ALA A 198 -4.46 -26.25 -26.26
CA ALA A 198 -5.15 -25.36 -27.20
C ALA A 198 -6.25 -26.17 -27.93
N THR A 199 -7.42 -26.27 -27.30
CA THR A 199 -8.48 -27.24 -27.68
C THR A 199 -9.85 -26.58 -27.62
N ILE A 200 -10.69 -26.79 -28.64
CA ILE A 200 -12.13 -26.48 -28.57
C ILE A 200 -12.81 -27.59 -27.78
N VAL A 201 -13.51 -27.23 -26.71
CA VAL A 201 -14.14 -28.18 -25.78
C VAL A 201 -15.64 -27.91 -25.72
N ALA A 202 -16.44 -28.95 -25.97
CA ALA A 202 -17.87 -28.96 -25.65
C ALA A 202 -18.05 -29.41 -24.20
N VAL A 203 -18.55 -28.52 -23.36
CA VAL A 203 -18.64 -28.74 -21.92
C VAL A 203 -19.96 -29.39 -21.56
N ASN A 204 -19.91 -30.45 -20.76
CA ASN A 204 -21.09 -31.00 -20.11
C ASN A 204 -21.49 -30.14 -18.91
N LEU A 205 -22.43 -29.22 -19.11
CA LEU A 205 -22.89 -28.30 -18.05
C LEU A 205 -23.50 -29.02 -16.84
N GLN A 206 -24.14 -30.19 -17.02
CA GLN A 206 -24.66 -30.98 -15.90
C GLN A 206 -23.53 -31.60 -15.07
N ALA A 207 -22.47 -32.10 -15.71
CA ALA A 207 -21.29 -32.60 -15.00
C ALA A 207 -20.57 -31.46 -14.27
N ARG A 208 -20.41 -30.30 -14.93
CA ARG A 208 -19.83 -29.10 -14.33
C ARG A 208 -20.62 -28.62 -13.12
N ALA A 209 -21.93 -28.52 -13.21
CA ALA A 209 -22.77 -28.16 -12.08
C ALA A 209 -22.69 -29.19 -10.95
N LEU A 210 -22.73 -30.49 -11.26
CA LEU A 210 -22.54 -31.56 -10.27
C LEU A 210 -21.17 -31.47 -9.56
N SER A 211 -20.13 -31.04 -10.27
CA SER A 211 -18.79 -30.87 -9.68
C SER A 211 -18.77 -29.79 -8.60
N ILE A 212 -19.51 -28.69 -8.78
CA ILE A 212 -19.66 -27.65 -7.75
C ILE A 212 -20.60 -28.12 -6.65
N ASP A 213 -21.69 -28.80 -7.00
CA ASP A 213 -22.67 -29.35 -6.05
C ASP A 213 -21.98 -30.30 -5.05
N ILE A 214 -21.22 -31.28 -5.54
CA ILE A 214 -20.50 -32.24 -4.68
C ILE A 214 -19.32 -31.59 -3.94
N TRP A 215 -18.68 -30.58 -4.53
CA TRP A 215 -17.61 -29.84 -3.89
C TRP A 215 -18.15 -29.14 -2.63
N ILE A 216 -19.26 -28.39 -2.73
CA ILE A 216 -19.84 -27.65 -1.59
C ILE A 216 -20.46 -28.58 -0.56
N ILE A 217 -21.19 -29.63 -0.97
CA ILE A 217 -21.77 -30.61 -0.03
C ILE A 217 -20.64 -31.37 0.68
N GLY A 218 -19.59 -31.76 -0.04
CA GLY A 218 -18.43 -32.43 0.55
C GLY A 218 -17.67 -31.51 1.50
N ASP A 219 -17.55 -30.22 1.17
CA ASP A 219 -16.95 -29.22 2.05
C ASP A 219 -17.78 -29.04 3.33
N ALA A 220 -19.11 -28.96 3.22
CA ALA A 220 -20.00 -28.96 4.38
C ALA A 220 -19.80 -30.20 5.26
N ALA A 221 -19.65 -31.38 4.66
CA ALA A 221 -19.39 -32.62 5.39
C ALA A 221 -18.03 -32.63 6.11
N ARG A 222 -17.03 -31.91 5.61
CA ARG A 222 -15.70 -31.77 6.26
C ARG A 222 -15.68 -30.72 7.35
N GLU A 223 -16.30 -29.57 7.08
CA GLU A 223 -16.26 -28.40 7.94
C GLU A 223 -17.21 -28.52 9.12
N LEU A 224 -18.45 -29.00 8.91
CA LEU A 224 -19.44 -29.08 9.99
C LEU A 224 -18.99 -30.05 11.11
N PRO A 225 -19.37 -29.79 12.38
CA PRO A 225 -19.04 -30.68 13.50
C PRO A 225 -19.50 -32.12 13.25
N GLU A 226 -18.66 -33.12 13.55
CA GLU A 226 -18.98 -34.53 13.29
C GLU A 226 -20.20 -35.03 14.07
N ASN A 227 -20.52 -34.42 15.21
CA ASN A 227 -21.71 -34.72 15.99
C ASN A 227 -22.98 -34.01 15.48
N SER A 228 -22.90 -33.25 14.38
CA SER A 228 -24.03 -32.51 13.81
C SER A 228 -24.84 -33.41 12.86
N PRO A 229 -26.18 -33.51 13.02
CA PRO A 229 -27.04 -34.19 12.04
C PRO A 229 -26.87 -33.68 10.61
N LYS A 230 -26.47 -32.41 10.45
CA LYS A 230 -26.27 -31.77 9.15
C LYS A 230 -25.00 -32.23 8.47
N GLN A 231 -23.93 -32.41 9.25
CA GLN A 231 -22.70 -33.02 8.76
C GLN A 231 -23.00 -34.44 8.24
N HIS A 232 -23.71 -35.24 9.02
CA HIS A 232 -24.12 -36.58 8.62
C HIS A 232 -25.01 -36.58 7.38
N LYS A 233 -25.96 -35.65 7.28
CA LYS A 233 -26.81 -35.51 6.09
C LYS A 233 -26.01 -35.14 4.84
N ALA A 234 -25.09 -34.18 4.95
CA ALA A 234 -24.22 -33.81 3.84
C ALA A 234 -23.34 -34.99 3.38
N LEU A 235 -22.74 -35.73 4.33
CA LEU A 235 -21.94 -36.92 4.02
C LEU A 235 -22.77 -38.05 3.38
N GLU A 236 -24.01 -38.24 3.84
CA GLU A 236 -24.96 -39.21 3.29
C GLU A 236 -25.37 -38.89 1.86
N VAL A 237 -25.75 -37.64 1.60
CA VAL A 237 -26.10 -37.14 0.26
C VAL A 237 -24.90 -37.25 -0.68
N ALA A 238 -23.72 -36.79 -0.25
CA ALA A 238 -22.49 -36.91 -1.04
C ALA A 238 -22.15 -38.37 -1.36
N THR A 239 -22.26 -39.27 -0.39
CA THR A 239 -22.03 -40.71 -0.59
C THR A 239 -23.04 -41.31 -1.58
N ARG A 240 -24.31 -40.91 -1.52
CA ARG A 240 -25.34 -41.36 -2.46
C ARG A 240 -25.09 -40.84 -3.87
N ILE A 241 -24.62 -39.60 -4.02
CA ILE A 241 -24.17 -39.08 -5.32
C ILE A 241 -23.08 -39.99 -5.90
N LEU A 242 -22.02 -40.27 -5.12
CA LEU A 242 -20.93 -41.15 -5.55
C LEU A 242 -21.41 -42.56 -5.92
N ASN A 243 -22.37 -43.11 -5.16
CA ASN A 243 -22.93 -44.44 -5.44
C ASN A 243 -23.89 -44.47 -6.63
N THR A 244 -24.48 -43.33 -7.00
CA THR A 244 -25.46 -43.21 -8.10
C THR A 244 -24.78 -42.89 -9.42
N PHE A 245 -23.63 -42.23 -9.39
CA PHE A 245 -22.84 -41.93 -10.58
C PHE A 245 -22.39 -43.22 -11.27
N VAL A 246 -22.61 -43.27 -12.58
CA VAL A 246 -22.15 -44.37 -13.43
C VAL A 246 -21.38 -43.76 -14.59
N GLN A 247 -20.11 -44.15 -14.74
CA GLN A 247 -19.27 -43.69 -15.83
C GLN A 247 -19.95 -43.98 -17.19
N GLY A 248 -19.97 -42.99 -18.08
CA GLY A 248 -20.60 -43.11 -19.40
C GLY A 248 -22.12 -42.88 -19.43
N ASP A 249 -22.81 -42.90 -18.28
CA ASP A 249 -24.25 -42.65 -18.20
C ASP A 249 -24.55 -41.18 -17.83
N LYS A 250 -24.94 -40.37 -18.83
CA LYS A 250 -25.31 -38.96 -18.62
C LYS A 250 -26.56 -38.80 -17.74
N GLU A 251 -27.50 -39.75 -17.77
CA GLU A 251 -28.69 -39.70 -16.91
C GLU A 251 -28.33 -39.92 -15.44
N SER A 252 -27.23 -40.64 -15.15
CA SER A 252 -26.73 -40.80 -13.78
C SER A 252 -26.32 -39.45 -13.17
N ILE A 253 -25.79 -38.52 -13.98
CA ILE A 253 -25.41 -37.17 -13.55
C ILE A 253 -26.65 -36.38 -13.16
N VAL A 254 -27.71 -36.42 -13.97
CA VAL A 254 -28.99 -35.76 -13.68
C VAL A 254 -29.60 -36.31 -12.40
N ARG A 255 -29.59 -37.64 -12.20
CA ARG A 255 -30.02 -38.28 -10.95
C ARG A 255 -29.17 -37.84 -9.76
N CYS A 256 -27.86 -37.74 -9.92
CA CYS A 256 -26.94 -37.24 -8.89
C CYS A 256 -27.27 -35.79 -8.50
N ARG A 257 -27.51 -34.92 -9.48
CA ARG A 257 -27.94 -33.54 -9.22
C ARG A 257 -29.28 -33.49 -8.49
N LYS A 258 -30.21 -34.38 -8.85
CA LYS A 258 -31.49 -34.49 -8.12
C LYS A 258 -31.30 -34.89 -6.66
N ILE A 259 -30.34 -35.76 -6.36
CA ILE A 259 -29.95 -36.12 -4.99
C ILE A 259 -29.31 -34.91 -4.28
N ALA A 260 -28.44 -34.16 -4.97
CA ALA A 260 -27.79 -32.97 -4.42
C ALA A 260 -28.80 -31.89 -3.96
N GLN A 261 -29.94 -31.76 -4.65
CA GLN A 261 -31.03 -30.85 -4.27
C GLN A 261 -31.60 -31.13 -2.88
N GLU A 262 -31.41 -32.32 -2.29
CA GLU A 262 -31.79 -32.59 -0.89
C GLU A 262 -31.00 -31.74 0.10
N CYS A 263 -29.79 -31.32 -0.26
CA CYS A 263 -28.97 -30.40 0.53
C CYS A 263 -29.01 -28.97 -0.01
N LEU A 264 -29.06 -28.80 -1.33
CA LEU A 264 -28.87 -27.50 -1.98
C LEU A 264 -30.17 -26.75 -2.26
N GLY A 265 -31.29 -27.47 -2.35
CA GLY A 265 -32.54 -26.92 -2.89
C GLY A 265 -32.51 -26.80 -4.41
N THR A 266 -33.59 -26.28 -4.98
CA THR A 266 -33.82 -26.25 -6.44
C THR A 266 -33.40 -24.96 -7.12
N LEU A 267 -33.06 -23.90 -6.36
CA LEU A 267 -32.83 -22.56 -6.89
C LEU A 267 -31.36 -22.25 -7.21
N VAL A 268 -30.43 -23.13 -6.83
CA VAL A 268 -28.97 -22.88 -6.88
C VAL A 268 -28.40 -22.69 -8.29
N ASP A 269 -29.13 -23.06 -9.33
CA ASP A 269 -28.70 -22.90 -10.74
C ASP A 269 -28.95 -21.48 -11.28
N SER A 270 -29.43 -20.54 -10.46
CA SER A 270 -29.68 -19.16 -10.87
C SER A 270 -29.54 -18.19 -9.71
N SER A 271 -29.53 -16.89 -10.02
CA SER A 271 -29.55 -15.81 -9.02
C SER A 271 -30.80 -15.81 -8.13
N LYS A 272 -31.84 -16.59 -8.47
CA LYS A 272 -33.07 -16.70 -7.69
C LYS A 272 -32.85 -17.24 -6.27
N VAL A 273 -31.73 -17.92 -6.03
CA VAL A 273 -31.35 -18.35 -4.68
C VAL A 273 -31.18 -17.17 -3.70
N TYR A 274 -31.02 -15.95 -4.21
CA TYR A 274 -30.91 -14.72 -3.43
C TYR A 274 -32.21 -13.91 -3.30
N GLU A 275 -33.34 -14.35 -3.88
CA GLU A 275 -34.63 -13.62 -3.81
C GLU A 275 -35.12 -13.39 -2.37
N ASN A 276 -34.74 -14.27 -1.42
CA ASN A 276 -35.00 -14.06 -0.01
C ASN A 276 -33.88 -13.19 0.62
N GLU A 277 -34.20 -11.93 0.94
CA GLU A 277 -33.25 -10.99 1.54
C GLU A 277 -33.34 -10.89 3.07
N ASN A 278 -34.12 -11.75 3.75
CA ASN A 278 -34.25 -11.71 5.21
C ASN A 278 -33.02 -12.33 5.89
N ASP A 279 -32.67 -11.85 7.09
CA ASP A 279 -31.64 -12.41 7.98
C ASP A 279 -30.29 -12.68 7.28
N ILE A 280 -29.78 -11.69 6.52
CA ILE A 280 -28.46 -11.80 5.87
C ILE A 280 -27.35 -11.58 6.89
N ASP A 281 -26.46 -12.57 7.01
CA ASP A 281 -25.31 -12.54 7.91
C ASP A 281 -24.02 -12.14 7.19
N VAL A 282 -23.86 -12.54 5.91
CA VAL A 282 -22.62 -12.36 5.15
C VAL A 282 -22.90 -11.67 3.81
N PHE A 283 -22.25 -10.54 3.58
CA PHE A 283 -22.29 -9.81 2.32
C PHE A 283 -21.06 -10.17 1.48
N GLY A 284 -21.27 -10.87 0.36
CA GLY A 284 -20.20 -11.26 -0.55
C GLY A 284 -19.89 -10.14 -1.54
N ILE A 285 -18.62 -9.72 -1.61
CA ILE A 285 -18.14 -8.77 -2.62
C ILE A 285 -16.96 -9.38 -3.40
N GLY A 286 -17.06 -9.35 -4.72
CA GLY A 286 -15.96 -9.74 -5.58
C GLY A 286 -14.83 -8.70 -5.52
N HIS A 287 -13.58 -9.14 -5.41
CA HIS A 287 -12.43 -8.25 -5.33
C HIS A 287 -11.26 -8.79 -6.14
N CYS A 288 -10.50 -7.89 -6.75
CA CYS A 288 -9.26 -8.20 -7.45
C CYS A 288 -8.20 -7.24 -6.95
N HIS A 289 -7.48 -7.68 -5.92
CA HIS A 289 -6.25 -7.00 -5.52
C HIS A 289 -5.20 -7.25 -6.60
N ILE A 290 -4.57 -6.17 -7.08
CA ILE A 290 -3.48 -6.25 -8.05
C ILE A 290 -2.36 -5.39 -7.51
N ASP A 291 -1.27 -6.02 -7.10
CA ASP A 291 -0.12 -5.26 -6.66
C ASP A 291 0.46 -4.46 -7.83
N SER A 292 0.58 -3.15 -7.61
CA SER A 292 1.01 -2.27 -8.69
C SER A 292 2.44 -2.55 -9.09
N CYS A 293 3.28 -2.86 -8.11
CA CYS A 293 4.55 -3.52 -8.29
C CYS A 293 4.80 -4.41 -7.06
N TRP A 294 5.26 -5.63 -7.29
CA TRP A 294 5.65 -6.55 -6.21
C TRP A 294 6.65 -7.56 -6.76
N LEU A 295 6.16 -8.61 -7.43
CA LEU A 295 6.96 -9.64 -8.09
C LEU A 295 7.04 -9.46 -9.60
N TRP A 296 6.66 -8.28 -10.09
CA TRP A 296 6.67 -7.85 -11.49
C TRP A 296 6.73 -6.32 -11.58
N PRO A 297 7.27 -5.76 -12.69
CA PRO A 297 7.37 -4.30 -12.91
C PRO A 297 6.01 -3.67 -13.21
N TRP A 298 5.89 -2.33 -13.09
CA TRP A 298 4.64 -1.60 -13.36
C TRP A 298 4.09 -1.88 -14.77
N ALA A 299 4.97 -2.06 -15.74
CA ALA A 299 4.59 -2.38 -17.12
C ALA A 299 3.82 -3.71 -17.25
N GLU A 300 4.03 -4.68 -16.36
CA GLU A 300 3.24 -5.91 -16.33
C GLU A 300 1.88 -5.70 -15.66
N THR A 301 1.81 -4.88 -14.61
CA THR A 301 0.56 -4.52 -13.95
C THR A 301 -0.43 -3.89 -14.90
N ARG A 302 0.03 -3.00 -15.80
CA ARG A 302 -0.81 -2.39 -16.85
C ARG A 302 -1.57 -3.48 -17.64
N ARG A 303 -0.89 -4.58 -17.98
CA ARG A 303 -1.51 -5.74 -18.64
C ARG A 303 -2.41 -6.55 -17.71
N LYS A 304 -1.99 -6.80 -16.46
CA LYS A 304 -2.79 -7.49 -15.43
C LYS A 304 -4.14 -6.82 -15.20
N VAL A 305 -4.18 -5.48 -15.18
CA VAL A 305 -5.42 -4.70 -15.04
C VAL A 305 -6.35 -4.96 -16.23
N GLY A 306 -5.83 -4.83 -17.46
CA GLY A 306 -6.61 -5.11 -18.69
C GLY A 306 -7.19 -6.53 -18.71
N ARG A 307 -6.37 -7.53 -18.36
CA ARG A 307 -6.76 -8.95 -18.27
C ARG A 307 -7.83 -9.18 -17.21
N SER A 308 -7.60 -8.68 -16.00
CA SER A 308 -8.45 -8.97 -14.85
C SER A 308 -9.81 -8.30 -14.98
N TRP A 309 -9.87 -7.03 -15.36
CA TRP A 309 -11.14 -6.29 -15.36
C TRP A 309 -12.01 -6.60 -16.58
N SER A 310 -11.41 -7.05 -17.68
CA SER A 310 -12.17 -7.66 -18.79
C SER A 310 -12.90 -8.93 -18.34
N ASN A 311 -12.24 -9.76 -17.52
CA ASN A 311 -12.87 -10.96 -16.94
C ASN A 311 -14.06 -10.60 -16.05
N GLN A 312 -13.91 -9.55 -15.22
CA GLN A 312 -14.99 -9.14 -14.31
C GLN A 312 -16.18 -8.56 -15.07
N CYS A 313 -15.94 -7.80 -16.14
CA CYS A 313 -17.03 -7.32 -17.00
C CYS A 313 -17.78 -8.48 -17.66
N ASP A 314 -17.07 -9.49 -18.19
CA ASP A 314 -17.67 -10.71 -18.75
C ASP A 314 -18.48 -11.50 -17.70
N LEU A 315 -17.92 -11.67 -16.49
CA LEU A 315 -18.62 -12.36 -15.41
C LEU A 315 -19.91 -11.63 -15.02
N MET A 316 -19.91 -10.30 -14.95
CA MET A 316 -21.13 -9.53 -14.70
C MET A 316 -22.17 -9.68 -15.82
N ASP A 317 -21.74 -9.86 -17.06
CA ASP A 317 -22.69 -10.13 -18.17
C ASP A 317 -23.42 -11.46 -17.97
N ARG A 318 -22.79 -12.44 -17.31
CA ARG A 318 -23.33 -13.79 -17.08
C ARG A 318 -23.98 -13.99 -15.70
N TYR A 319 -23.51 -13.27 -14.70
CA TYR A 319 -23.95 -13.38 -13.29
C TYR A 319 -24.55 -12.05 -12.83
N PRO A 320 -25.87 -11.86 -12.94
CA PRO A 320 -26.52 -10.57 -12.65
C PRO A 320 -26.37 -10.11 -11.19
N GLU A 321 -26.16 -11.04 -10.26
CA GLU A 321 -25.98 -10.78 -8.83
C GLU A 321 -24.54 -10.41 -8.42
N LEU A 322 -23.58 -10.47 -9.35
CA LEU A 322 -22.18 -10.17 -9.04
C LEU A 322 -21.97 -8.66 -8.88
N HIS A 323 -21.51 -8.26 -7.69
CA HIS A 323 -20.89 -6.97 -7.45
C HIS A 323 -19.39 -7.14 -7.24
N PHE A 324 -18.63 -6.20 -7.76
CA PHE A 324 -17.17 -6.21 -7.75
C PHE A 324 -16.64 -4.87 -7.28
N ALA A 325 -15.61 -4.86 -6.44
CA ALA A 325 -14.94 -3.64 -5.97
C ALA A 325 -13.46 -3.65 -6.35
N CYS A 326 -12.91 -2.49 -6.69
CA CYS A 326 -11.48 -2.29 -6.92
C CYS A 326 -11.05 -0.87 -6.54
N SER A 327 -9.84 -0.72 -6.02
CA SER A 327 -9.44 0.39 -5.13
C SER A 327 -8.63 1.51 -5.80
N GLN A 328 -7.72 1.18 -6.73
CA GLN A 328 -6.61 2.08 -7.10
C GLN A 328 -6.92 2.95 -8.31
N ALA A 329 -7.07 4.27 -8.14
CA ALA A 329 -7.32 5.19 -9.25
C ALA A 329 -6.23 5.15 -10.35
N GLN A 330 -4.96 4.94 -9.98
CA GLN A 330 -3.86 4.76 -10.92
C GLN A 330 -4.07 3.60 -11.90
N GLN A 331 -4.71 2.50 -11.46
CA GLN A 331 -5.00 1.36 -12.33
C GLN A 331 -6.12 1.67 -13.32
N TYR A 332 -7.14 2.43 -12.90
CA TYR A 332 -8.16 2.95 -13.83
C TYR A 332 -7.55 3.88 -14.87
N LYS A 333 -6.59 4.73 -14.46
CA LYS A 333 -5.85 5.61 -15.39
C LYS A 333 -5.08 4.79 -16.41
N TRP A 334 -4.32 3.77 -16.00
CA TRP A 334 -3.63 2.88 -16.93
C TRP A 334 -4.59 2.12 -17.85
N LEU A 335 -5.72 1.63 -17.34
CA LEU A 335 -6.73 0.98 -18.19
C LEU A 335 -7.28 1.94 -19.24
N LYS A 336 -7.57 3.19 -18.86
CA LYS A 336 -8.05 4.23 -19.78
C LYS A 336 -7.02 4.54 -20.88
N GLU A 337 -5.74 4.57 -20.53
CA GLU A 337 -4.65 4.85 -21.46
C GLU A 337 -4.38 3.68 -22.42
N ASP A 338 -4.30 2.46 -21.90
CA ASP A 338 -3.81 1.29 -22.66
C ASP A 338 -4.93 0.44 -23.28
N TYR A 339 -6.09 0.36 -22.63
CA TYR A 339 -7.21 -0.48 -23.02
C TYR A 339 -8.55 0.29 -23.03
N PRO A 340 -8.73 1.32 -23.89
CA PRO A 340 -9.92 2.17 -23.89
C PRO A 340 -11.25 1.39 -24.00
N TYR A 341 -11.29 0.31 -24.79
CA TYR A 341 -12.47 -0.55 -24.90
C TYR A 341 -12.85 -1.20 -23.56
N ALA A 342 -11.87 -1.73 -22.82
CA ALA A 342 -12.12 -2.32 -21.51
C ALA A 342 -12.52 -1.25 -20.49
N PHE A 343 -11.91 -0.05 -20.54
CA PHE A 343 -12.32 1.09 -19.72
C PHE A 343 -13.78 1.50 -19.97
N ASP A 344 -14.23 1.52 -21.23
CA ASP A 344 -15.62 1.80 -21.56
C ASP A 344 -16.60 0.75 -21.01
N ARG A 345 -16.22 -0.55 -21.06
CA ARG A 345 -17.00 -1.62 -20.42
C ARG A 345 -17.08 -1.41 -18.91
N VAL A 346 -15.96 -1.13 -18.25
CA VAL A 346 -15.90 -0.84 -16.81
C VAL A 346 -16.80 0.34 -16.47
N LYS A 347 -16.70 1.45 -17.21
CA LYS A 347 -17.56 2.62 -17.04
C LYS A 347 -19.05 2.28 -17.20
N GLY A 348 -19.39 1.39 -18.13
CA GLY A 348 -20.74 0.82 -18.25
C GLY A 348 -21.18 0.10 -16.97
N LYS A 349 -20.35 -0.81 -16.46
CA LYS A 349 -20.64 -1.57 -15.23
C LYS A 349 -20.68 -0.71 -13.96
N VAL A 350 -19.93 0.38 -13.92
CA VAL A 350 -20.03 1.38 -12.84
C VAL A 350 -21.38 2.08 -12.88
N ARG A 351 -21.85 2.52 -14.06
CA ARG A 351 -23.19 3.14 -14.19
C ARG A 351 -24.33 2.18 -13.85
N GLU A 352 -24.14 0.89 -14.11
CA GLU A 352 -25.08 -0.17 -13.71
C GLU A 352 -25.07 -0.47 -12.20
N GLY A 353 -24.12 0.09 -11.43
CA GLY A 353 -23.99 -0.15 -9.99
C GLY A 353 -23.39 -1.53 -9.63
N ARG A 354 -22.66 -2.16 -10.56
CA ARG A 354 -22.11 -3.53 -10.38
C ARG A 354 -20.60 -3.57 -10.24
N PHE A 355 -19.91 -2.62 -10.86
CA PHE A 355 -18.48 -2.38 -10.65
C PHE A 355 -18.35 -1.14 -9.76
N HIS A 356 -17.80 -1.31 -8.56
CA HIS A 356 -17.68 -0.25 -7.55
C HIS A 356 -16.23 0.25 -7.48
N PRO A 357 -15.95 1.47 -7.96
CA PRO A 357 -14.72 2.15 -7.59
C PRO A 357 -14.75 2.43 -6.09
N ILE A 358 -13.78 1.89 -5.36
CA ILE A 358 -13.67 2.01 -3.90
C ILE A 358 -12.29 2.55 -3.53
N GLY A 359 -12.02 2.77 -2.24
CA GLY A 359 -10.70 3.19 -1.77
C GLY A 359 -10.50 4.69 -1.76
N GLY A 360 -10.93 5.42 -2.79
CA GLY A 360 -10.83 6.88 -2.82
C GLY A 360 -9.38 7.40 -2.79
N SER A 361 -8.39 6.58 -3.15
CA SER A 361 -6.97 6.93 -3.14
C SER A 361 -6.29 6.65 -4.48
N TRP A 362 -5.13 7.25 -4.72
CA TRP A 362 -4.38 7.09 -5.96
C TRP A 362 -3.87 5.65 -6.13
N VAL A 363 -3.22 5.12 -5.09
CA VAL A 363 -2.83 3.72 -4.96
C VAL A 363 -3.15 3.20 -3.56
N GLU A 364 -3.14 1.88 -3.38
CA GLU A 364 -3.11 1.26 -2.06
C GLU A 364 -1.72 1.47 -1.45
N HIS A 365 -1.56 2.56 -0.71
CA HIS A 365 -0.27 3.06 -0.25
C HIS A 365 0.13 2.50 1.11
N ASP A 366 1.44 2.48 1.40
CA ASP A 366 1.89 2.41 2.79
C ASP A 366 1.41 3.65 3.54
N THR A 367 1.07 3.52 4.83
CA THR A 367 0.56 4.65 5.62
C THR A 367 1.50 5.09 6.73
N ASN A 368 2.62 4.39 6.90
CA ASN A 368 3.59 4.66 7.96
C ASN A 368 4.64 5.68 7.52
N MET A 369 5.19 5.55 6.32
CA MET A 369 6.35 6.31 5.84
C MET A 369 6.01 7.58 5.05
N PRO A 370 4.96 7.64 4.20
CA PRO A 370 4.61 8.87 3.49
C PRO A 370 4.32 10.02 4.44
N SER A 371 4.69 11.24 4.04
CA SER A 371 4.36 12.45 4.78
C SER A 371 2.84 12.66 4.87
N GLY A 372 2.39 13.47 5.83
CA GLY A 372 0.96 13.81 5.93
C GLY A 372 0.42 14.44 4.64
N GLU A 373 1.21 15.29 3.99
CA GLU A 373 0.81 15.88 2.71
C GLU A 373 0.68 14.81 1.63
N SER A 374 1.61 13.86 1.54
CA SER A 374 1.51 12.72 0.61
C SER A 374 0.22 11.93 0.82
N LEU A 375 -0.17 11.63 2.08
CA LEU A 375 -1.42 10.94 2.38
C LEU A 375 -2.65 11.77 1.97
N ALA A 376 -2.62 13.09 2.17
CA ALA A 376 -3.68 13.96 1.67
C ALA A 376 -3.72 14.00 0.12
N ARG A 377 -2.58 13.94 -0.56
CA ARG A 377 -2.49 13.85 -2.02
C ARG A 377 -2.96 12.49 -2.55
N GLN A 378 -2.72 11.38 -1.86
CA GLN A 378 -3.30 10.08 -2.20
C GLN A 378 -4.82 10.22 -2.36
N PHE A 379 -5.49 10.85 -1.37
CA PHE A 379 -6.93 11.07 -1.43
C PHE A 379 -7.35 12.13 -2.45
N LEU A 380 -6.62 13.25 -2.55
CA LEU A 380 -6.93 14.30 -3.52
C LEU A 380 -6.96 13.76 -4.96
N TYR A 381 -5.89 13.08 -5.39
CA TYR A 381 -5.81 12.54 -6.75
C TYR A 381 -6.77 11.37 -6.96
N GLY A 382 -6.93 10.49 -5.95
CA GLY A 382 -7.87 9.36 -6.02
C GLY A 382 -9.33 9.81 -6.16
N GLN A 383 -9.81 10.63 -5.24
CA GLN A 383 -11.20 11.11 -5.23
C GLN A 383 -11.54 11.93 -6.48
N ARG A 384 -10.64 12.82 -6.90
CA ARG A 384 -10.87 13.65 -8.10
C ARG A 384 -10.87 12.82 -9.37
N PHE A 385 -10.04 11.77 -9.46
CA PHE A 385 -10.10 10.83 -10.58
C PHE A 385 -11.46 10.14 -10.65
N PHE A 386 -11.95 9.60 -9.52
CA PHE A 386 -13.24 8.91 -9.49
C PHE A 386 -14.42 9.86 -9.79
N GLU A 387 -14.41 11.05 -9.22
CA GLU A 387 -15.44 12.06 -9.47
C GLU A 387 -15.50 12.46 -10.95
N SER A 388 -14.35 12.78 -11.56
CA SER A 388 -14.29 13.24 -12.96
C SER A 388 -14.65 12.15 -13.97
N HIS A 389 -14.42 10.87 -13.66
CA HIS A 389 -14.65 9.77 -14.61
C HIS A 389 -15.96 9.03 -14.40
N PHE A 390 -16.45 8.96 -13.16
CA PHE A 390 -17.62 8.18 -12.77
C PHE A 390 -18.74 8.99 -12.10
N GLY A 391 -18.47 10.26 -11.74
CA GLY A 391 -19.48 11.18 -11.22
C GLY A 391 -19.75 11.09 -9.71
N ALA A 392 -18.94 10.32 -8.97
CA ALA A 392 -19.06 10.18 -7.52
C ALA A 392 -17.68 9.99 -6.87
N ARG A 393 -17.60 10.38 -5.60
CA ARG A 393 -16.45 10.12 -4.72
C ARG A 393 -16.71 8.87 -3.88
N CYS A 394 -15.64 8.16 -3.52
CA CYS A 394 -15.74 7.00 -2.63
C CYS A 394 -16.04 7.46 -1.20
N ARG A 395 -16.86 6.69 -0.46
CA ARG A 395 -17.11 6.89 0.98
C ARG A 395 -16.32 5.94 1.87
N THR A 396 -15.83 4.84 1.29
CA THR A 396 -15.09 3.78 1.98
C THR A 396 -13.64 3.78 1.57
N PHE A 397 -12.74 4.03 2.53
CA PHE A 397 -11.31 3.81 2.34
C PHE A 397 -11.00 2.31 2.46
N TRP A 398 -10.38 1.75 1.43
CA TRP A 398 -10.17 0.33 1.24
C TRP A 398 -8.67 0.08 1.13
N LEU A 399 -8.10 -0.54 2.15
CA LEU A 399 -6.66 -0.76 2.28
C LEU A 399 -6.36 -2.13 2.92
N PRO A 400 -6.67 -3.24 2.22
CA PRO A 400 -6.60 -4.58 2.78
C PRO A 400 -5.16 -5.03 3.09
N ASP A 401 -4.15 -4.61 2.32
CA ASP A 401 -2.82 -5.22 2.38
C ASP A 401 -1.71 -4.36 3.01
N THR A 402 -2.01 -3.13 3.46
CA THR A 402 -0.97 -2.24 4.02
C THR A 402 -0.37 -2.74 5.34
N PHE A 403 0.95 -2.57 5.49
CA PHE A 403 1.77 -3.08 6.60
C PHE A 403 1.74 -2.16 7.84
N GLY A 404 0.55 -1.93 8.38
CA GLY A 404 0.32 -1.09 9.57
C GLY A 404 -0.27 0.28 9.24
N TYR A 405 -0.97 0.87 10.23
CA TYR A 405 -1.84 2.02 9.99
C TYR A 405 -1.55 3.17 10.95
N SER A 406 -1.13 4.31 10.38
CA SER A 406 -0.77 5.51 11.15
C SER A 406 -1.96 6.14 11.87
N SER A 407 -1.69 6.78 13.01
CA SER A 407 -2.71 7.26 13.95
C SER A 407 -3.54 8.45 13.48
N GLN A 408 -3.17 9.14 12.39
CA GLN A 408 -3.91 10.30 11.86
C GLN A 408 -4.85 9.95 10.70
N LEU A 409 -4.79 8.72 10.20
CA LEU A 409 -5.53 8.32 9.02
C LEU A 409 -7.05 8.50 9.13
N PRO A 410 -7.72 8.22 10.28
CA PRO A 410 -9.16 8.50 10.42
C PRO A 410 -9.53 9.95 10.13
N GLN A 411 -8.74 10.91 10.62
CA GLN A 411 -8.99 12.33 10.37
C GLN A 411 -8.84 12.65 8.88
N LEU A 412 -7.79 12.15 8.23
CA LEU A 412 -7.56 12.37 6.80
C LEU A 412 -8.67 11.75 5.95
N CYS A 413 -9.17 10.57 6.31
CA CYS A 413 -10.35 9.97 5.69
C CYS A 413 -11.57 10.90 5.81
N ARG A 414 -11.85 11.42 7.02
CA ARG A 414 -12.98 12.36 7.23
C ARG A 414 -12.85 13.62 6.39
N LEU A 415 -11.63 14.17 6.30
CA LEU A 415 -11.35 15.34 5.47
C LEU A 415 -11.42 15.00 3.96
N ALA A 416 -11.26 13.73 3.57
CA ALA A 416 -11.47 13.26 2.20
C ALA A 416 -12.92 12.87 1.90
N GLY A 417 -13.87 13.11 2.82
CA GLY A 417 -15.27 12.71 2.66
C GLY A 417 -15.54 11.21 2.87
N MET A 418 -14.59 10.48 3.47
CA MET A 418 -14.71 9.05 3.76
C MET A 418 -14.93 8.82 5.26
N ASP A 419 -16.02 8.16 5.60
CA ASP A 419 -16.44 7.86 6.98
C ASP A 419 -16.25 6.39 7.36
N ARG A 420 -15.78 5.56 6.42
CA ARG A 420 -15.62 4.11 6.56
C ARG A 420 -14.21 3.67 6.19
N PHE A 421 -13.78 2.59 6.81
CA PHE A 421 -12.47 1.98 6.57
C PHE A 421 -12.57 0.45 6.53
N LEU A 422 -11.90 -0.16 5.54
CA LEU A 422 -11.74 -1.61 5.47
C LEU A 422 -10.27 -1.97 5.34
N THR A 423 -9.85 -2.95 6.15
CA THR A 423 -8.50 -3.51 6.12
C THR A 423 -8.52 -5.01 6.45
N GLN A 424 -7.49 -5.75 6.06
CA GLN A 424 -7.33 -7.17 6.39
C GLN A 424 -6.03 -7.47 7.14
N LYS A 425 -4.92 -6.79 6.85
CA LYS A 425 -3.57 -7.22 7.27
C LYS A 425 -3.40 -7.44 8.77
N LEU A 426 -4.13 -6.73 9.64
CA LEU A 426 -4.05 -6.88 11.09
C LEU A 426 -4.47 -8.28 11.61
N SER A 427 -5.16 -9.10 10.81
CA SER A 427 -5.42 -10.51 11.18
C SER A 427 -4.15 -11.37 11.18
N TRP A 428 -3.09 -10.92 10.51
CA TRP A 428 -1.80 -11.61 10.38
C TRP A 428 -0.85 -11.33 11.54
N ASN A 429 -1.26 -10.52 12.53
CA ASN A 429 -0.47 -10.36 13.75
C ASN A 429 -0.11 -11.75 14.32
N ASN A 430 1.20 -11.97 14.50
CA ASN A 430 1.76 -13.23 14.96
C ASN A 430 1.92 -13.29 16.49
N ILE A 431 1.91 -12.14 17.19
CA ILE A 431 1.98 -12.05 18.66
C ILE A 431 0.57 -11.90 19.25
N ASN A 432 -0.15 -10.81 18.91
CA ASN A 432 -1.49 -10.54 19.45
C ASN A 432 -2.56 -10.57 18.36
N LYS A 433 -3.55 -11.45 18.50
CA LYS A 433 -4.75 -11.38 17.66
C LYS A 433 -5.52 -10.10 17.97
N PHE A 434 -5.70 -9.25 16.96
CA PHE A 434 -6.45 -8.00 17.12
C PHE A 434 -7.86 -8.29 17.66
N PRO A 435 -8.34 -7.57 18.69
CA PRO A 435 -9.49 -8.00 19.49
C PRO A 435 -10.86 -7.73 18.84
N HIS A 436 -10.93 -6.95 17.75
CA HIS A 436 -12.19 -6.50 17.18
C HIS A 436 -12.30 -6.79 15.67
N THR A 437 -13.53 -6.87 15.19
CA THR A 437 -13.85 -7.00 13.75
C THR A 437 -14.47 -5.71 13.23
N THR A 438 -15.51 -5.23 13.92
CA THR A 438 -16.20 -3.97 13.63
C THR A 438 -16.03 -3.06 14.83
N PHE A 439 -15.47 -1.87 14.61
CA PHE A 439 -15.13 -0.91 15.67
C PHE A 439 -15.01 0.51 15.12
N ASN A 440 -15.05 1.51 16.00
CA ASN A 440 -14.72 2.90 15.65
C ASN A 440 -13.20 3.09 15.79
N TRP A 441 -12.54 3.42 14.69
CA TRP A 441 -11.12 3.78 14.72
C TRP A 441 -10.99 5.30 14.86
N VAL A 442 -10.33 5.74 15.94
CA VAL A 442 -10.26 7.15 16.36
C VAL A 442 -8.83 7.68 16.19
N SER A 443 -8.68 8.80 15.49
CA SER A 443 -7.40 9.48 15.29
C SER A 443 -6.94 10.27 16.52
N LEU A 444 -5.72 10.81 16.44
CA LEU A 444 -5.13 11.63 17.50
C LEU A 444 -5.96 12.87 17.89
N ASP A 445 -6.73 13.44 16.95
CA ASP A 445 -7.60 14.60 17.21
C ASP A 445 -9.02 14.25 17.71
N GLY A 446 -9.35 12.96 17.76
CA GLY A 446 -10.68 12.46 18.09
C GLY A 446 -11.64 12.26 16.91
N SER A 447 -11.22 12.55 15.66
CA SER A 447 -12.00 12.16 14.47
C SER A 447 -12.07 10.63 14.37
N GLN A 448 -13.14 10.09 13.80
CA GLN A 448 -13.32 8.63 13.75
C GLN A 448 -13.95 8.14 12.45
N VAL A 449 -13.62 6.90 12.09
CA VAL A 449 -14.21 6.14 10.98
C VAL A 449 -14.70 4.78 11.47
N ILE A 450 -15.75 4.25 10.84
CA ILE A 450 -16.20 2.88 11.11
C ILE A 450 -15.23 1.94 10.40
N CYS A 451 -14.49 1.13 11.16
CA CYS A 451 -13.56 0.14 10.63
C CYS A 451 -14.21 -1.25 10.65
N HIS A 452 -14.08 -1.99 9.54
CA HIS A 452 -14.43 -3.40 9.47
C HIS A 452 -13.26 -4.24 8.92
N MET A 453 -12.97 -5.37 9.56
CA MET A 453 -11.98 -6.36 9.13
C MET A 453 -12.67 -7.68 8.76
N PRO A 454 -12.68 -8.11 7.48
CA PRO A 454 -13.33 -9.35 7.07
C PRO A 454 -12.89 -10.56 7.92
N PRO A 455 -13.82 -11.27 8.61
CA PRO A 455 -13.44 -12.35 9.53
C PRO A 455 -12.93 -13.63 8.87
N SER A 456 -13.06 -13.76 7.54
CA SER A 456 -12.41 -14.81 6.76
C SER A 456 -10.88 -14.76 6.85
N GLU A 457 -10.32 -13.65 7.35
CA GLU A 457 -8.88 -13.39 7.49
C GLU A 457 -8.10 -13.35 6.17
N THR A 458 -8.81 -13.09 5.06
CA THR A 458 -8.27 -12.93 3.72
C THR A 458 -9.21 -12.10 2.86
N TYR A 459 -8.65 -11.31 1.94
CA TYR A 459 -9.36 -10.60 0.88
C TYR A 459 -9.34 -11.36 -0.46
N THR A 460 -8.84 -12.60 -0.45
CA THR A 460 -8.76 -13.51 -1.60
C THR A 460 -9.52 -14.82 -1.30
N ALA A 461 -10.66 -14.72 -0.62
CA ALA A 461 -11.43 -15.91 -0.22
C ALA A 461 -11.84 -16.72 -1.45
N SER A 462 -11.80 -18.05 -1.33
CA SER A 462 -12.10 -18.98 -2.43
C SER A 462 -13.58 -19.35 -2.52
N ALA A 463 -14.44 -18.61 -1.82
CA ALA A 463 -15.88 -18.85 -1.71
C ALA A 463 -16.23 -20.26 -1.21
N HIS A 464 -15.36 -20.85 -0.39
CA HIS A 464 -15.56 -22.17 0.18
C HIS A 464 -16.65 -22.16 1.25
N PHE A 465 -17.23 -23.32 1.56
CA PHE A 465 -18.20 -23.42 2.68
C PHE A 465 -17.53 -22.93 3.98
N GLY A 466 -16.27 -23.32 4.19
CA GLY A 466 -15.46 -22.85 5.31
C GLY A 466 -15.24 -21.33 5.33
N ASP A 467 -15.10 -20.67 4.17
CA ASP A 467 -14.91 -19.21 4.10
C ASP A 467 -16.18 -18.47 4.57
N VAL A 468 -17.34 -18.89 4.07
CA VAL A 468 -18.65 -18.35 4.46
C VAL A 468 -18.88 -18.56 5.95
N ARG A 469 -18.60 -19.77 6.47
CA ARG A 469 -18.72 -20.06 7.91
C ARG A 469 -17.82 -19.18 8.77
N ARG A 470 -16.54 -19.05 8.40
CA ARG A 470 -15.55 -18.23 9.13
C ARG A 470 -15.93 -16.76 9.20
N SER A 471 -16.62 -16.25 8.17
CA SER A 471 -17.09 -14.85 8.14
C SER A 471 -17.96 -14.48 9.34
N VAL A 472 -18.64 -15.45 9.96
CA VAL A 472 -19.35 -15.24 11.24
C VAL A 472 -18.61 -15.90 12.41
N SER A 473 -18.10 -17.13 12.28
CA SER A 473 -17.51 -17.85 13.41
C SER A 473 -16.20 -17.24 13.93
N ARG A 474 -15.54 -16.37 13.15
CA ARG A 474 -14.34 -15.60 13.55
C ARG A 474 -14.65 -14.11 13.80
N HIS A 475 -15.92 -13.70 13.73
CA HIS A 475 -16.31 -12.31 13.96
C HIS A 475 -16.14 -11.96 15.45
N LYS A 476 -15.29 -10.99 15.76
CA LYS A 476 -14.87 -10.67 17.14
C LYS A 476 -15.72 -9.63 17.84
N SER A 477 -16.71 -9.07 17.14
CA SER A 477 -17.63 -8.02 17.65
C SER A 477 -19.11 -8.44 17.55
N LEU A 478 -19.40 -9.74 17.71
CA LEU A 478 -20.76 -10.33 17.52
C LEU A 478 -21.80 -9.80 18.52
N ASP A 479 -21.36 -9.32 19.68
CA ASP A 479 -22.18 -8.66 20.69
C ASP A 479 -22.72 -7.29 20.25
N HIS A 480 -22.11 -6.69 19.22
CA HIS A 480 -22.54 -5.41 18.66
C HIS A 480 -23.25 -5.55 17.31
N ASP A 481 -22.72 -6.37 16.41
CA ASP A 481 -23.33 -6.66 15.10
C ASP A 481 -22.91 -8.04 14.61
N HIS A 482 -23.84 -8.78 14.00
CA HIS A 482 -23.62 -10.14 13.52
C HIS A 482 -23.24 -10.22 12.03
N THR A 483 -23.31 -9.09 11.31
CA THR A 483 -23.08 -9.07 9.87
C THR A 483 -21.61 -8.86 9.53
N SER A 484 -21.18 -9.42 8.40
CA SER A 484 -19.78 -9.35 7.95
C SER A 484 -19.66 -9.26 6.43
N LEU A 485 -18.50 -8.77 5.97
CA LEU A 485 -18.10 -8.88 4.57
C LEU A 485 -17.32 -10.17 4.33
N LEU A 486 -17.62 -10.83 3.21
CA LEU A 486 -16.79 -11.85 2.59
C LEU A 486 -16.20 -11.28 1.30
N VAL A 487 -14.90 -11.02 1.32
CA VAL A 487 -14.16 -10.48 0.17
C VAL A 487 -13.53 -11.65 -0.58
N PHE A 488 -14.00 -11.92 -1.80
CA PHE A 488 -13.64 -13.13 -2.55
C PHE A 488 -13.09 -12.84 -3.94
N GLY A 489 -12.23 -13.74 -4.40
CA GLY A 489 -11.57 -13.63 -5.71
C GLY A 489 -10.09 -14.02 -5.64
N LYS A 490 -9.46 -14.12 -6.80
CA LYS A 490 -8.00 -14.22 -6.91
C LYS A 490 -7.39 -12.80 -6.81
N GLY A 491 -6.40 -12.65 -5.93
CA GLY A 491 -5.74 -11.38 -5.64
C GLY A 491 -4.23 -11.45 -5.76
N ASP A 492 -3.57 -10.42 -5.22
CA ASP A 492 -2.14 -10.09 -5.16
C ASP A 492 -1.51 -9.95 -6.57
N GLY A 493 -1.73 -10.91 -7.47
CA GLY A 493 -1.36 -10.82 -8.89
C GLY A 493 -2.52 -10.55 -9.86
N GLY A 494 -3.73 -10.34 -9.36
CA GLY A 494 -4.94 -10.12 -10.16
C GLY A 494 -5.78 -11.37 -10.44
N GLY A 495 -6.56 -11.34 -11.53
CA GLY A 495 -7.47 -12.40 -11.96
C GLY A 495 -8.92 -12.22 -11.47
N GLY A 496 -9.11 -11.81 -10.22
CA GLY A 496 -10.41 -11.52 -9.60
C GLY A 496 -11.28 -12.78 -9.40
N PRO A 497 -12.57 -12.60 -9.08
CA PRO A 497 -13.53 -13.70 -9.05
C PRO A 497 -13.53 -14.54 -10.33
N THR A 498 -13.78 -15.83 -10.18
CA THR A 498 -14.04 -16.78 -11.28
C THR A 498 -15.51 -17.21 -11.25
N TRP A 499 -15.99 -17.90 -12.29
CA TRP A 499 -17.37 -18.36 -12.32
C TRP A 499 -17.64 -19.40 -11.22
N GLU A 500 -16.64 -20.22 -10.87
CA GLU A 500 -16.72 -21.20 -9.78
C GLU A 500 -16.99 -20.53 -8.44
N HIS A 501 -16.36 -19.38 -8.16
CA HIS A 501 -16.61 -18.66 -6.90
C HIS A 501 -18.09 -18.31 -6.75
N ILE A 502 -18.70 -17.82 -7.82
CA ILE A 502 -20.10 -17.37 -7.84
C ILE A 502 -21.03 -18.57 -7.71
N GLU A 503 -20.76 -19.66 -8.45
CA GLU A 503 -21.55 -20.89 -8.33
C GLU A 503 -21.44 -21.51 -6.93
N LYS A 504 -20.24 -21.52 -6.32
CA LYS A 504 -20.04 -21.98 -4.94
C LYS A 504 -20.86 -21.16 -3.95
N LEU A 505 -20.89 -19.83 -4.07
CA LEU A 505 -21.71 -18.97 -3.19
C LEU A 505 -23.21 -19.22 -3.36
N ARG A 506 -23.69 -19.51 -4.59
CA ARG A 506 -25.08 -19.94 -4.80
C ARG A 506 -25.39 -21.23 -4.04
N ARG A 507 -24.49 -22.21 -4.06
CA ARG A 507 -24.66 -23.49 -3.35
C ARG A 507 -24.55 -23.32 -1.84
N CYS A 508 -23.62 -22.49 -1.34
CA CYS A 508 -23.57 -22.13 0.09
C CYS A 508 -24.91 -21.54 0.53
N ARG A 509 -25.45 -20.59 -0.24
CA ARG A 509 -26.76 -20.01 0.03
C ARG A 509 -27.88 -21.06 0.02
N GLY A 510 -27.88 -21.95 -0.98
CA GLY A 510 -28.83 -23.05 -1.08
C GLY A 510 -28.78 -24.03 0.08
N ILE A 511 -27.58 -24.37 0.57
CA ILE A 511 -27.41 -25.21 1.77
C ILE A 511 -28.05 -24.57 2.97
N THR A 512 -27.79 -23.27 3.20
CA THR A 512 -28.43 -22.55 4.30
C THR A 512 -29.94 -22.65 4.13
N ASP A 513 -30.53 -22.13 3.06
CA ASP A 513 -31.99 -22.06 2.94
C ASP A 513 -32.70 -23.43 2.92
N THR A 514 -32.02 -24.52 2.54
CA THR A 514 -32.60 -25.88 2.52
C THR A 514 -32.45 -26.61 3.85
N LEU A 515 -31.31 -26.47 4.53
CA LEU A 515 -31.04 -27.15 5.81
C LEU A 515 -31.39 -26.28 7.04
N SER A 516 -31.84 -25.03 6.85
CA SER A 516 -32.26 -24.09 7.89
C SER A 516 -33.75 -24.20 8.24
N LEU A 517 -34.12 -25.24 8.98
CA LEU A 517 -35.21 -25.14 9.97
C LEU A 517 -34.60 -24.92 11.37
N GLY A 518 -34.04 -23.72 11.59
CA GLY A 518 -33.84 -23.15 12.92
C GLY A 518 -32.45 -23.19 13.58
N GLN A 519 -31.38 -23.73 12.94
CA GLN A 519 -30.01 -23.74 13.52
C GLN A 519 -28.96 -24.31 12.53
N THR A 520 -28.76 -23.73 11.34
CA THR A 520 -27.56 -24.06 10.53
C THR A 520 -26.37 -23.29 11.07
N ASP A 521 -25.25 -23.96 11.34
CA ASP A 521 -23.98 -23.28 11.66
C ASP A 521 -23.39 -22.53 10.45
N LEU A 522 -24.03 -22.60 9.27
CA LEU A 522 -23.65 -21.83 8.08
C LEU A 522 -24.48 -20.53 8.02
N PRO A 523 -23.84 -19.36 7.95
CA PRO A 523 -24.52 -18.08 7.81
C PRO A 523 -25.14 -17.89 6.42
N ARG A 524 -26.17 -17.05 6.35
CA ARG A 524 -26.87 -16.72 5.10
C ARG A 524 -26.08 -15.67 4.33
N VAL A 525 -25.50 -16.07 3.19
CA VAL A 525 -24.72 -15.19 2.30
C VAL A 525 -25.59 -14.49 1.24
N HIS A 526 -25.23 -13.26 0.85
CA HIS A 526 -25.86 -12.51 -0.23
C HIS A 526 -24.83 -11.70 -1.03
N MET A 527 -24.88 -11.76 -2.37
CA MET A 527 -23.90 -11.06 -3.24
C MET A 527 -24.42 -9.76 -3.89
N GLY A 528 -25.74 -9.57 -3.96
CA GLY A 528 -26.38 -8.46 -4.68
C GLY A 528 -26.38 -7.10 -3.96
N LYS A 529 -25.41 -6.81 -3.09
CA LYS A 529 -25.31 -5.54 -2.34
C LYS A 529 -23.88 -4.98 -2.44
N SER A 530 -23.73 -3.67 -2.34
CA SER A 530 -22.43 -3.00 -2.34
C SER A 530 -21.74 -3.02 -0.97
N VAL A 531 -20.46 -2.66 -0.94
CA VAL A 531 -19.73 -2.43 0.32
C VAL A 531 -20.34 -1.25 1.09
N ASP A 532 -20.80 -0.22 0.39
CA ASP A 532 -21.45 0.92 1.04
C ASP A 532 -22.80 0.54 1.65
N ASP A 533 -23.59 -0.34 1.03
CA ASP A 533 -24.83 -0.87 1.62
C ASP A 533 -24.57 -1.64 2.93
N PHE A 534 -23.41 -2.33 3.02
CA PHE A 534 -23.01 -3.00 4.25
C PHE A 534 -22.69 -1.98 5.35
N PHE A 535 -21.87 -0.96 5.05
CA PHE A 535 -21.55 0.08 6.04
C PHE A 535 -22.74 0.95 6.41
N ASP A 536 -23.68 1.23 5.48
CA ASP A 536 -24.93 1.94 5.77
C ASP A 536 -25.77 1.21 6.84
N LYS A 537 -25.67 -0.12 6.94
CA LYS A 537 -26.33 -0.91 8.01
C LYS A 537 -25.60 -0.89 9.35
N LEU A 538 -24.30 -0.59 9.34
CA LEU A 538 -23.49 -0.44 10.55
C LEU A 538 -23.59 0.97 11.13
N GLU A 539 -23.70 1.99 10.29
CA GLU A 539 -23.66 3.40 10.67
C GLU A 539 -24.67 3.77 11.79
N PRO A 540 -25.96 3.35 11.75
CA PRO A 540 -26.90 3.62 12.83
C PRO A 540 -26.53 2.99 14.18
N LYS A 541 -25.64 1.99 14.20
CA LYS A 541 -25.18 1.26 15.39
C LYS A 541 -23.82 1.76 15.88
N ALA A 542 -23.18 2.69 15.16
CA ALA A 542 -21.81 3.09 15.40
C ALA A 542 -21.56 3.61 16.82
N SER A 543 -22.54 4.24 17.47
CA SER A 543 -22.41 4.70 18.86
C SER A 543 -22.19 3.58 19.88
N ASN A 544 -22.52 2.34 19.53
CA ASN A 544 -22.38 1.18 20.41
C ASN A 544 -21.08 0.40 20.15
N PHE A 545 -20.33 0.70 19.08
CA PHE A 545 -19.09 -0.02 18.77
C PHE A 545 -17.95 0.38 19.71
N VAL A 546 -17.10 -0.59 20.03
CA VAL A 546 -15.81 -0.37 20.71
C VAL A 546 -14.96 0.65 19.95
N THR A 547 -14.13 1.39 20.69
CA THR A 547 -13.26 2.42 20.12
C THR A 547 -11.80 1.99 20.22
N TRP A 548 -11.04 2.20 19.14
CA TRP A 548 -9.59 2.06 19.14
C TRP A 548 -8.95 3.43 18.88
N TYR A 549 -8.19 3.95 19.85
CA TYR A 549 -7.53 5.26 19.74
C TYR A 549 -6.11 5.12 19.22
N GLY A 550 -5.77 5.92 18.20
CA GLY A 550 -4.41 6.04 17.68
C GLY A 550 -4.03 4.96 16.67
N GLU A 551 -2.77 4.56 16.69
CA GLU A 551 -2.15 3.66 15.71
C GLU A 551 -2.77 2.25 15.73
N LEU A 552 -3.09 1.68 14.56
CA LEU A 552 -3.30 0.23 14.44
C LEU A 552 -1.97 -0.41 14.07
N TYR A 553 -1.19 -0.73 15.09
CA TYR A 553 0.16 -1.27 14.93
C TYR A 553 0.10 -2.70 14.39
N PHE A 554 0.73 -2.91 13.23
CA PHE A 554 0.85 -4.23 12.61
C PHE A 554 2.08 -4.96 13.15
N GLU A 555 1.85 -6.14 13.72
CA GLU A 555 2.85 -6.86 14.50
C GLU A 555 3.71 -7.81 13.66
N LEU A 556 3.85 -7.52 12.36
CA LEU A 556 4.63 -8.27 11.39
C LEU A 556 5.20 -7.29 10.35
N HIS A 557 6.11 -7.73 9.48
CA HIS A 557 6.71 -6.91 8.42
C HIS A 557 7.47 -5.65 8.90
N ARG A 558 8.01 -5.65 10.13
CA ARG A 558 8.72 -4.49 10.72
C ARG A 558 10.04 -4.14 10.02
N GLY A 559 10.56 -5.03 9.20
CA GLY A 559 11.74 -4.82 8.39
C GLY A 559 11.58 -3.79 7.29
N THR A 560 10.34 -3.63 6.85
CA THR A 560 9.94 -2.69 5.81
C THR A 560 10.26 -1.24 6.12
N TYR A 561 10.47 -0.88 7.39
CA TYR A 561 10.89 0.48 7.76
C TYR A 561 12.35 0.79 7.35
N THR A 562 13.16 -0.24 7.07
CA THR A 562 14.61 -0.07 6.80
C THR A 562 15.07 -0.56 5.43
N THR A 563 14.59 -1.71 4.95
CA THR A 563 15.04 -2.29 3.66
C THR A 563 14.78 -1.33 2.49
N GLN A 564 15.61 -1.33 1.44
CA GLN A 564 15.52 -0.37 0.31
C GLN A 564 15.62 1.09 0.78
N ALA A 565 16.73 1.40 1.46
CA ALA A 565 16.98 2.67 2.12
C ALA A 565 17.06 3.86 1.14
N ASN A 566 17.56 3.64 -0.09
CA ASN A 566 17.64 4.68 -1.12
C ASN A 566 16.25 5.06 -1.65
N ASN A 567 15.37 4.08 -1.89
CA ASN A 567 13.99 4.32 -2.30
C ASN A 567 13.24 5.21 -1.28
N LYS A 568 13.39 4.91 0.02
CA LYS A 568 12.84 5.72 1.14
C LYS A 568 13.43 7.13 1.20
N LYS A 569 14.74 7.26 0.96
CA LYS A 569 15.43 8.55 0.89
C LYS A 569 14.92 9.40 -0.27
N TYR A 570 14.76 8.83 -1.46
CA TYR A 570 14.24 9.54 -2.62
C TYR A 570 12.78 9.94 -2.44
N ASN A 571 11.97 9.13 -1.75
CA ASN A 571 10.62 9.54 -1.32
C ASN A 571 10.67 10.81 -0.45
N ARG A 572 11.40 10.81 0.67
CA ARG A 572 11.48 11.98 1.57
C ARG A 572 12.01 13.23 0.88
N MET A 573 13.03 13.06 0.03
CA MET A 573 13.59 14.16 -0.76
C MET A 573 12.57 14.73 -1.74
N SER A 574 11.79 13.87 -2.41
CA SER A 574 10.75 14.29 -3.36
C SER A 574 9.59 15.00 -2.67
N GLU A 575 9.17 14.55 -1.49
CA GLU A 575 8.13 15.20 -0.68
C GLU A 575 8.55 16.62 -0.27
N SER A 576 9.79 16.76 0.23
CA SER A 576 10.33 18.07 0.63
C SER A 576 10.51 18.99 -0.58
N LEU A 577 10.96 18.44 -1.71
CA LEU A 577 11.09 19.14 -2.98
C LEU A 577 9.76 19.69 -3.47
N LEU A 578 8.71 18.86 -3.49
CA LEU A 578 7.39 19.23 -3.98
C LEU A 578 6.75 20.34 -3.16
N ARG A 579 6.83 20.24 -1.82
CA ARG A 579 6.34 21.31 -0.93
C ARG A 579 7.01 22.65 -1.22
N ASP A 580 8.34 22.66 -1.32
CA ASP A 580 9.09 23.90 -1.58
C ASP A 580 8.76 24.47 -2.97
N LEU A 581 8.60 23.61 -3.99
CA LEU A 581 8.27 24.01 -5.36
C LEU A 581 6.86 24.56 -5.51
N GLU A 582 5.85 23.91 -4.92
CA GLU A 582 4.47 24.39 -5.01
C GLU A 582 4.32 25.76 -4.36
N PHE A 583 4.99 25.98 -3.24
CA PHE A 583 5.04 27.29 -2.61
C PHE A 583 5.66 28.34 -3.55
N LEU A 584 6.86 28.08 -4.09
CA LEU A 584 7.55 29.02 -4.97
C LEU A 584 6.79 29.29 -6.27
N ALA A 585 6.22 28.27 -6.89
CA ALA A 585 5.42 28.39 -8.10
C ALA A 585 4.11 29.15 -7.84
N THR A 586 3.50 28.96 -6.66
CA THR A 586 2.33 29.75 -6.23
C THR A 586 2.70 31.22 -6.12
N ALA A 587 3.77 31.55 -5.39
CA ALA A 587 4.26 32.91 -5.25
C ALA A 587 4.62 33.56 -6.61
N ALA A 588 5.28 32.81 -7.50
CA ALA A 588 5.63 33.27 -8.85
C ALA A 588 4.37 33.58 -9.69
N SER A 589 3.39 32.67 -9.71
CA SER A 589 2.15 32.83 -10.50
C SER A 589 1.28 34.02 -10.08
N LEU A 590 1.43 34.49 -8.84
CA LEU A 590 0.70 35.64 -8.32
C LEU A 590 1.47 36.95 -8.50
N LYS A 591 2.80 36.90 -8.49
CA LYS A 591 3.67 38.07 -8.66
C LYS A 591 3.85 38.46 -10.13
N ASP A 592 3.95 37.48 -11.02
CA ASP A 592 4.30 37.67 -12.43
C ASP A 592 3.21 37.07 -13.32
N SER A 593 2.43 37.95 -13.97
CA SER A 593 1.35 37.55 -14.87
C SER A 593 1.81 36.71 -16.08
N SER A 594 3.11 36.72 -16.42
CA SER A 594 3.66 35.89 -17.50
C SER A 594 3.99 34.47 -17.04
N TYR A 595 4.12 34.24 -15.73
CA TYR A 595 4.38 32.93 -15.15
C TYR A 595 3.07 32.17 -14.97
N LYS A 596 2.97 30.99 -15.58
CA LYS A 596 1.83 30.08 -15.41
C LYS A 596 2.18 29.03 -14.38
N TYR A 597 1.25 28.74 -13.46
CA TYR A 597 1.43 27.65 -12.51
C TYR A 597 1.57 26.32 -13.27
N PRO A 598 2.68 25.57 -13.10
CA PRO A 598 3.00 24.38 -13.91
C PRO A 598 2.22 23.16 -13.42
N LYS A 599 0.89 23.20 -13.55
CA LYS A 599 -0.02 22.18 -13.01
C LYS A 599 0.25 20.79 -13.59
N LYS A 600 0.52 20.70 -14.89
CA LYS A 600 0.77 19.42 -15.56
C LYS A 600 2.02 18.73 -15.00
N GLU A 601 3.07 19.52 -14.75
CA GLU A 601 4.32 19.06 -14.21
C GLU A 601 4.17 18.64 -12.74
N PHE A 602 3.40 19.39 -11.94
CA PHE A 602 3.05 18.98 -10.57
C PHE A 602 2.21 17.71 -10.53
N ASP A 603 1.24 17.55 -11.43
CA ASP A 603 0.46 16.30 -11.54
C ASP A 603 1.37 15.13 -11.83
N PHE A 604 2.26 15.27 -12.83
CA PHE A 604 3.25 14.24 -13.13
C PHE A 604 4.11 13.90 -11.92
N MET A 605 4.66 14.90 -11.23
CA MET A 605 5.55 14.66 -10.08
C MET A 605 4.81 14.03 -8.90
N TRP A 606 3.61 14.51 -8.56
CA TRP A 606 2.81 13.94 -7.47
C TRP A 606 2.35 12.53 -7.81
N GLU A 607 1.70 12.30 -8.94
CA GLU A 607 1.26 10.95 -9.34
C GLU A 607 2.43 9.95 -9.36
N SER A 608 3.62 10.38 -9.77
CA SER A 608 4.86 9.58 -9.76
C SER A 608 5.32 9.23 -8.35
N VAL A 609 5.40 10.22 -7.45
CA VAL A 609 5.78 10.00 -6.04
C VAL A 609 4.75 9.11 -5.35
N LEU A 610 3.45 9.38 -5.55
CA LEU A 610 2.37 8.60 -4.96
C LEU A 610 2.35 7.16 -5.47
N LEU A 611 2.70 6.92 -6.75
CA LEU A 611 2.88 5.58 -7.31
C LEU A 611 4.00 4.82 -6.58
N CYS A 612 5.14 5.47 -6.34
CA CYS A 612 6.25 4.87 -5.60
C CYS A 612 5.94 4.63 -4.11
N GLN A 613 4.86 5.21 -3.58
CA GLN A 613 4.37 5.00 -2.21
C GLN A 613 3.43 3.80 -2.05
N PHE A 614 3.23 3.03 -3.13
CA PHE A 614 2.51 1.76 -3.07
C PHE A 614 3.05 0.86 -1.94
N HIS A 615 2.17 0.09 -1.29
CA HIS A 615 2.49 -0.65 -0.06
C HIS A 615 3.53 -1.77 -0.24
N ASP A 616 3.95 -2.13 -1.46
CA ASP A 616 5.13 -2.98 -1.68
C ASP A 616 6.35 -2.26 -2.24
N CYS A 617 6.15 -1.09 -2.86
CA CYS A 617 7.24 -0.30 -3.42
C CYS A 617 8.02 0.38 -2.29
N LEU A 618 7.36 1.28 -1.57
CA LEU A 618 8.02 2.10 -0.54
C LEU A 618 8.52 1.26 0.63
N PRO A 619 7.75 0.28 1.14
CA PRO A 619 8.21 -0.70 2.13
C PRO A 619 9.46 -1.48 1.75
N GLY A 620 9.77 -1.60 0.45
CA GLY A 620 11.00 -2.25 0.02
C GLY A 620 10.88 -3.78 -0.09
N SER A 621 9.70 -4.25 -0.50
CA SER A 621 9.27 -5.65 -0.56
C SER A 621 9.09 -6.21 -1.99
N SER A 622 9.71 -5.59 -2.99
CA SER A 622 9.56 -5.95 -4.41
C SER A 622 10.85 -6.55 -5.01
N ILE A 623 10.75 -7.16 -6.19
CA ILE A 623 11.93 -7.62 -6.94
C ILE A 623 12.79 -6.44 -7.42
N GLU A 624 14.06 -6.70 -7.73
CA GLU A 624 15.05 -5.70 -8.18
C GLU A 624 14.53 -4.81 -9.32
N MET A 625 13.84 -5.40 -10.32
CA MET A 625 13.26 -4.66 -11.45
C MET A 625 12.28 -3.56 -11.06
N CYS A 626 11.60 -3.69 -9.91
CA CYS A 626 10.68 -2.66 -9.43
C CYS A 626 11.42 -1.44 -8.86
N TYR A 627 12.64 -1.63 -8.34
CA TYR A 627 13.48 -0.54 -7.85
C TYR A 627 14.25 0.13 -8.98
N ASP A 628 14.60 -0.60 -10.04
CA ASP A 628 15.04 0.01 -11.30
C ASP A 628 13.96 0.97 -11.83
N ASP A 629 12.70 0.52 -11.87
CA ASP A 629 11.54 1.34 -12.28
C ASP A 629 11.37 2.57 -11.36
N SER A 630 11.46 2.43 -10.03
CA SER A 630 11.26 3.55 -9.11
C SER A 630 12.42 4.56 -9.13
N ASP A 631 13.66 4.10 -9.31
CA ASP A 631 14.82 4.96 -9.47
C ASP A 631 14.72 5.85 -10.73
N GLU A 632 14.25 5.29 -11.85
CA GLU A 632 13.97 6.06 -13.07
C GLU A 632 12.89 7.13 -12.84
N VAL A 633 11.82 6.77 -12.13
CA VAL A 633 10.73 7.69 -11.80
C VAL A 633 11.21 8.82 -10.90
N TYR A 634 11.94 8.52 -9.83
CA TYR A 634 12.49 9.56 -8.94
C TYR A 634 13.47 10.48 -9.68
N ALA A 635 14.32 9.93 -10.56
CA ALA A 635 15.23 10.74 -11.38
C ALA A 635 14.45 11.73 -12.28
N ALA A 636 13.33 11.29 -12.87
CA ALA A 636 12.45 12.16 -13.65
C ALA A 636 11.79 13.25 -12.78
N VAL A 637 11.32 12.91 -11.58
CA VAL A 637 10.78 13.88 -10.60
C VAL A 637 11.81 14.94 -10.25
N PHE A 638 13.04 14.55 -9.91
CA PHE A 638 14.11 15.50 -9.57
C PHE A 638 14.49 16.40 -10.76
N LYS A 639 14.50 15.86 -11.97
CA LYS A 639 14.76 16.63 -13.19
C LYS A 639 13.69 17.69 -13.43
N THR A 640 12.41 17.29 -13.42
CA THR A 640 11.28 18.22 -13.59
C THR A 640 11.29 19.29 -12.50
N GLY A 641 11.54 18.90 -11.25
CA GLY A 641 11.61 19.85 -10.14
C GLY A 641 12.73 20.88 -10.30
N LYS A 642 13.88 20.50 -10.86
CA LYS A 642 14.98 21.44 -11.18
C LYS A 642 14.57 22.46 -12.23
N GLU A 643 13.78 22.05 -13.23
CA GLU A 643 13.26 22.95 -14.27
C GLU A 643 12.29 23.98 -13.68
N ILE A 644 11.32 23.53 -12.85
CA ILE A 644 10.38 24.43 -12.16
C ILE A 644 11.13 25.41 -11.25
N TYR A 645 12.14 24.95 -10.50
CA TYR A 645 12.96 25.83 -9.67
C TYR A 645 13.57 26.99 -10.46
N LYS A 646 14.17 26.67 -11.61
CA LYS A 646 14.83 27.65 -12.48
C LYS A 646 13.84 28.69 -13.01
N GLU A 647 12.63 28.26 -13.38
CA GLU A 647 11.58 29.15 -13.88
C GLU A 647 11.01 30.04 -12.76
N ALA A 648 10.69 29.45 -11.61
CA ALA A 648 10.21 30.18 -10.44
C ALA A 648 11.26 31.19 -9.94
N TYR A 649 12.54 30.82 -9.88
CA TYR A 649 13.64 31.72 -9.50
C TYR A 649 13.73 32.91 -10.46
N ARG A 650 13.69 32.65 -11.77
CA ARG A 650 13.70 33.72 -12.79
C ARG A 650 12.53 34.69 -12.58
N SER A 651 11.31 34.17 -12.40
CA SER A 651 10.11 34.99 -12.19
C SER A 651 10.16 35.78 -10.87
N LEU A 652 10.71 35.18 -9.81
CA LEU A 652 10.83 35.83 -8.50
C LEU A 652 11.98 36.83 -8.43
N GLY A 653 12.89 36.86 -9.42
CA GLY A 653 14.05 37.77 -9.47
C GLY A 653 15.26 37.24 -8.71
N VAL A 654 15.48 35.93 -8.74
CA VAL A 654 16.57 35.22 -8.08
C VAL A 654 17.42 34.51 -9.13
N SER A 655 18.73 34.57 -8.98
CA SER A 655 19.71 33.83 -9.78
C SER A 655 20.40 32.77 -8.93
N GLU A 656 20.63 31.58 -9.48
CA GLU A 656 21.46 30.55 -8.83
C GLU A 656 22.95 30.92 -8.84
N VAL A 657 23.36 31.71 -9.83
CA VAL A 657 24.76 32.08 -10.04
C VAL A 657 24.96 33.57 -9.78
N LYS A 658 26.06 33.89 -9.10
CA LYS A 658 26.47 35.28 -8.88
C LYS A 658 26.80 35.94 -10.22
N ALA A 659 26.14 37.06 -10.49
CA ALA A 659 26.40 37.90 -11.67
C ALA A 659 26.47 39.36 -11.21
N ASP A 660 26.98 40.26 -12.05
CA ASP A 660 27.10 41.68 -11.68
C ASP A 660 25.75 42.30 -11.28
N SER A 661 24.69 41.92 -11.98
CA SER A 661 23.29 42.34 -11.70
C SER A 661 22.61 41.57 -10.57
N PHE A 662 23.15 40.41 -10.16
CA PHE A 662 22.63 39.54 -9.09
C PHE A 662 23.78 39.14 -8.17
N SER A 663 24.16 40.06 -7.28
CA SER A 663 25.38 39.95 -6.47
C SER A 663 25.15 39.87 -4.96
N ALA A 664 23.93 40.14 -4.49
CA ALA A 664 23.59 40.07 -3.06
C ALA A 664 23.12 38.65 -2.69
N PRO A 665 23.79 37.94 -1.76
CA PRO A 665 23.41 36.59 -1.39
C PRO A 665 22.12 36.56 -0.57
N VAL A 666 21.25 35.61 -0.91
CA VAL A 666 20.03 35.27 -0.18
C VAL A 666 19.94 33.77 0.05
N ALA A 667 19.27 33.37 1.12
CA ALA A 667 18.87 31.98 1.35
C ALA A 667 17.39 31.82 1.07
N VAL A 668 17.04 30.84 0.24
CA VAL A 668 15.65 30.47 -0.01
C VAL A 668 15.17 29.57 1.11
N ASN A 669 14.22 30.07 1.87
CA ASN A 669 13.56 29.37 2.96
C ASN A 669 12.21 28.83 2.48
N GLY A 670 12.10 27.51 2.34
CA GLY A 670 10.85 26.81 1.99
C GLY A 670 9.93 26.53 3.18
N LEU A 671 10.32 26.91 4.41
CA LEU A 671 9.55 26.67 5.63
C LEU A 671 8.97 28.00 6.14
N PRO A 672 7.65 28.09 6.40
CA PRO A 672 6.96 29.35 6.67
C PRO A 672 7.06 29.83 8.13
N TRP A 673 8.26 29.75 8.70
CA TRP A 673 8.57 30.29 10.03
C TRP A 673 9.94 30.97 10.05
N HIS A 674 10.21 31.68 11.15
CA HIS A 674 11.52 32.30 11.37
C HIS A 674 12.62 31.24 11.43
N ARG A 675 13.65 31.38 10.60
CA ARG A 675 14.84 30.53 10.64
C ARG A 675 16.10 31.38 10.75
N LYS A 676 17.11 30.79 11.39
CA LYS A 676 18.45 31.36 11.54
C LYS A 676 19.47 30.25 11.39
N GLU A 677 20.22 30.25 10.30
CA GLU A 677 21.10 29.13 9.94
C GLU A 677 22.41 29.62 9.31
N LEU A 678 23.46 28.82 9.47
CA LEU A 678 24.71 28.99 8.76
C LEU A 678 24.56 28.40 7.35
N ILE A 679 24.94 29.16 6.33
CA ILE A 679 24.89 28.72 4.93
C ILE A 679 26.24 28.94 4.25
N GLU A 680 26.60 28.02 3.36
CA GLU A 680 27.80 28.16 2.52
C GLU A 680 27.52 29.08 1.33
N LEU A 681 28.37 30.09 1.13
CA LEU A 681 28.26 31.08 0.04
C LEU A 681 29.14 30.74 -1.17
N GLY A 682 29.94 29.66 -1.08
CA GLY A 682 30.98 29.29 -2.04
C GLY A 682 32.37 29.79 -1.64
N ASN A 683 33.42 29.18 -2.21
CA ASN A 683 34.84 29.50 -1.94
C ASN A 683 35.26 29.48 -0.45
N GLY A 684 34.56 28.70 0.38
CA GLY A 684 34.81 28.62 1.83
C GLY A 684 34.21 29.77 2.66
N GLU A 685 33.53 30.73 2.03
CA GLU A 685 32.79 31.79 2.73
C GLU A 685 31.49 31.26 3.33
N VAL A 686 31.15 31.72 4.53
CA VAL A 686 29.90 31.39 5.22
C VAL A 686 29.17 32.64 5.67
N GLY A 687 27.85 32.57 5.59
CA GLY A 687 26.96 33.60 6.09
C GLY A 687 25.92 33.03 7.05
N VAL A 688 25.29 33.94 7.81
CA VAL A 688 24.12 33.68 8.61
C VAL A 688 22.90 34.17 7.83
N ALA A 689 22.06 33.24 7.40
CA ALA A 689 20.71 33.54 6.94
C ALA A 689 19.80 33.71 8.16
N CYS A 690 19.01 34.78 8.22
CA CYS A 690 18.12 35.03 9.37
C CYS A 690 16.86 35.79 8.96
N GLY A 691 15.70 35.30 9.35
CA GLY A 691 14.42 36.00 9.21
C GLY A 691 13.22 35.06 9.02
N SER A 692 12.04 35.66 8.83
CA SER A 692 10.75 34.96 8.68
C SER A 692 10.20 35.00 7.25
N GLY A 693 10.99 35.47 6.28
CA GLY A 693 10.65 35.50 4.87
C GLY A 693 11.12 34.27 4.12
N ASN A 694 10.76 34.21 2.83
CA ASN A 694 11.18 33.12 1.95
C ASN A 694 12.54 33.38 1.30
N PHE A 695 12.97 34.65 1.29
CA PHE A 695 14.29 35.07 0.82
C PHE A 695 15.02 35.75 1.97
N LEU A 696 15.76 34.96 2.73
CA LEU A 696 16.45 35.45 3.91
C LEU A 696 17.72 36.19 3.52
N PRO A 697 17.94 37.41 4.02
CA PRO A 697 19.18 38.13 3.79
C PRO A 697 20.32 37.38 4.46
N VAL A 698 21.46 37.29 3.77
CA VAL A 698 22.62 36.59 4.28
C VAL A 698 23.68 37.60 4.69
N ARG A 699 24.10 37.52 5.95
CA ARG A 699 25.18 38.37 6.49
C ARG A 699 26.42 37.52 6.65
N HIS A 700 27.58 38.02 6.24
CA HIS A 700 28.83 37.30 6.47
C HIS A 700 29.00 36.94 7.95
N PHE A 701 29.29 35.67 8.20
CA PHE A 701 29.61 35.20 9.54
C PHE A 701 31.01 35.72 9.89
N LYS A 702 31.09 36.57 10.92
CA LYS A 702 32.36 37.13 11.40
C LYS A 702 32.63 36.59 12.79
N VAL A 703 33.81 36.03 12.96
CA VAL A 703 34.33 35.58 14.27
C VAL A 703 35.36 36.60 14.75
N SER A 704 35.37 36.89 16.04
CA SER A 704 36.38 37.78 16.63
C SER A 704 37.76 37.14 16.51
N PRO A 705 38.84 37.90 16.19
CA PRO A 705 40.20 37.35 16.09
C PRO A 705 40.64 36.57 17.34
N ASP A 706 40.13 36.95 18.52
CA ASP A 706 40.57 36.43 19.82
C ASP A 706 39.71 35.27 20.35
N ARG A 707 38.65 34.85 19.66
CA ARG A 707 37.72 33.79 20.13
C ARG A 707 37.23 32.93 18.99
N LYS A 708 37.40 31.62 19.07
CA LYS A 708 36.78 30.66 18.14
C LYS A 708 35.30 30.46 18.48
N ALA A 709 34.41 30.55 17.48
CA ALA A 709 32.97 30.30 17.68
C ALA A 709 32.64 28.81 17.80
N VAL A 710 33.50 27.96 17.24
CA VAL A 710 33.53 26.50 17.44
C VAL A 710 34.97 26.03 17.35
N SER A 711 35.31 24.95 18.07
CA SER A 711 36.67 24.43 18.15
C SER A 711 36.67 22.91 18.23
N VAL A 712 37.78 22.32 17.78
CA VAL A 712 38.09 20.90 17.96
C VAL A 712 39.53 20.77 18.42
N GLU A 713 39.76 19.93 19.43
CA GLU A 713 41.09 19.62 19.94
C GLU A 713 41.22 18.12 20.20
N GLU A 714 42.42 17.57 20.00
CA GLU A 714 42.77 16.21 20.41
C GLU A 714 43.35 16.27 21.84
N VAL A 715 42.57 15.83 22.82
CA VAL A 715 42.95 15.94 24.26
C VAL A 715 43.84 14.78 24.73
N SER A 716 43.78 13.66 24.02
CA SER A 716 44.68 12.51 24.15
C SER A 716 44.62 11.71 22.85
N ALA A 717 45.60 10.84 22.60
CA ALA A 717 45.67 10.07 21.36
C ALA A 717 44.34 9.41 20.98
N GLY A 718 43.74 9.82 19.86
CA GLY A 718 42.47 9.31 19.35
C GLY A 718 41.19 9.80 20.06
N VAL A 719 41.31 10.77 20.97
CA VAL A 719 40.19 11.37 21.72
C VAL A 719 40.10 12.86 21.41
N PHE A 720 38.95 13.26 20.87
CA PHE A 720 38.70 14.60 20.39
C PHE A 720 37.60 15.27 21.22
N VAL A 721 37.73 16.57 21.44
CA VAL A 721 36.70 17.40 22.07
C VAL A 721 36.29 18.49 21.09
N LEU A 722 35.02 18.46 20.65
CA LEU A 722 34.41 19.51 19.85
C LEU A 722 33.62 20.42 20.81
N SER A 723 33.80 21.73 20.72
CA SER A 723 33.13 22.69 21.62
C SER A 723 32.61 23.91 20.87
N ASN A 724 31.36 24.28 21.12
CA ASN A 724 30.79 25.58 20.79
C ASN A 724 30.22 26.22 22.08
N ASP A 725 29.50 27.34 21.97
CA ASP A 725 28.97 28.04 23.15
C ASP A 725 27.88 27.27 23.91
N GLN A 726 27.23 26.29 23.29
CA GLN A 726 26.11 25.55 23.86
C GLN A 726 26.46 24.09 24.21
N LEU A 727 27.33 23.44 23.46
CA LEU A 727 27.65 22.02 23.56
C LEU A 727 29.15 21.78 23.67
N ARG A 728 29.52 20.75 24.43
CA ARG A 728 30.86 20.16 24.44
C ARG A 728 30.74 18.65 24.21
N VAL A 729 31.34 18.16 23.13
CA VAL A 729 31.22 16.77 22.65
C VAL A 729 32.58 16.09 22.73
N ARG A 730 32.70 15.04 23.54
CA ARG A 730 33.90 14.19 23.61
C ARG A 730 33.69 12.95 22.75
N VAL A 731 34.58 12.74 21.77
CA VAL A 731 34.52 11.61 20.85
C VAL A 731 35.78 10.77 20.93
N GLU A 732 35.60 9.47 21.05
CA GLU A 732 36.67 8.47 21.02
C GLU A 732 36.30 7.39 20.00
N ARG A 733 37.17 7.17 19.00
CA ARG A 733 36.98 6.14 17.96
C ARG A 733 35.58 6.15 17.31
N GLY A 734 35.04 7.34 17.08
CA GLY A 734 33.74 7.55 16.44
C GLY A 734 32.51 7.44 17.36
N CYS A 735 32.72 7.08 18.63
CA CYS A 735 31.66 7.06 19.64
C CYS A 735 31.70 8.33 20.50
N ILE A 736 30.54 8.89 20.79
CA ILE A 736 30.38 10.04 21.69
C ILE A 736 30.35 9.50 23.12
N THR A 737 31.38 9.82 23.89
CA THR A 737 31.55 9.38 25.29
C THR A 737 31.05 10.42 26.30
N SER A 738 30.85 11.66 25.85
CA SER A 738 30.19 12.73 26.62
C SER A 738 29.62 13.75 25.62
N LEU A 739 28.38 14.18 25.85
CA LEU A 739 27.72 15.29 25.18
C LEU A 739 27.18 16.19 26.29
N TYR A 740 27.94 17.22 26.63
CA TYR A 740 27.61 18.11 27.72
C TYR A 740 26.85 19.34 27.20
N ASP A 741 25.62 19.55 27.66
CA ASP A 741 24.83 20.75 27.40
C ASP A 741 25.21 21.83 28.42
N ARG A 742 25.92 22.85 27.90
CA ARG A 742 26.48 23.95 28.69
C ARG A 742 25.42 24.95 29.13
N ARG A 743 24.25 24.98 28.49
CA ARG A 743 23.16 25.90 28.86
C ARG A 743 22.35 25.36 30.02
N ASN A 744 22.17 24.06 30.08
CA ASN A 744 21.42 23.38 31.13
C ASN A 744 22.32 22.72 32.19
N ASP A 745 23.65 22.89 32.08
CA ASP A 745 24.65 22.36 33.01
C ASP A 745 24.54 20.84 33.24
N ARG A 746 24.26 20.09 32.16
CA ARG A 746 23.89 18.67 32.24
C ARG A 746 24.63 17.80 31.22
N GLU A 747 24.93 16.57 31.62
CA GLU A 747 25.39 15.50 30.72
C GLU A 747 24.19 14.87 30.00
N VAL A 748 24.32 14.64 28.69
CA VAL A 748 23.24 14.09 27.86
C VAL A 748 23.37 12.57 27.71
N ILE A 749 24.60 12.05 27.73
CA ILE A 749 24.86 10.61 27.56
C ILE A 749 24.89 9.93 28.93
N GLU A 750 24.26 8.76 29.03
CA GLU A 750 24.29 7.98 30.26
C GLU A 750 25.73 7.68 30.70
N LYS A 751 25.98 7.78 32.01
CA LYS A 751 27.31 7.60 32.59
C LYS A 751 27.93 6.26 32.18
N ASP A 752 29.22 6.30 31.80
CA ASP A 752 30.01 5.15 31.37
C ASP A 752 29.48 4.42 30.12
N GLN A 753 28.54 5.03 29.37
CA GLN A 753 28.00 4.53 28.11
C GLN A 753 28.53 5.32 26.90
N LYS A 754 28.21 4.84 25.69
CA LYS A 754 28.68 5.42 24.42
C LYS A 754 27.50 5.65 23.48
N ALA A 755 27.28 6.89 23.10
CA ALA A 755 26.36 7.25 22.03
C ALA A 755 27.05 7.24 20.66
N ASN A 756 26.25 7.24 19.60
CA ASN A 756 26.73 7.05 18.23
C ASN A 756 27.50 5.72 18.05
N GLN A 757 27.14 4.71 18.85
CA GLN A 757 27.75 3.38 18.79
C GLN A 757 27.05 2.56 17.72
N PHE A 758 27.80 2.14 16.69
CA PHE A 758 27.27 1.24 15.67
C PHE A 758 27.21 -0.19 16.18
N VAL A 759 26.12 -0.89 15.88
CA VAL A 759 25.90 -2.28 16.28
C VAL A 759 25.39 -3.04 15.06
N ILE A 760 25.99 -4.20 14.81
CA ILE A 760 25.56 -5.12 13.76
C ILE A 760 24.82 -6.31 14.38
N PHE A 761 23.66 -6.64 13.84
CA PHE A 761 22.82 -7.77 14.26
C PHE A 761 22.73 -8.79 13.13
N ASP A 762 22.52 -10.06 13.48
CA ASP A 762 22.10 -11.09 12.53
C ASP A 762 20.62 -10.87 12.16
N ASP A 763 20.33 -10.89 10.86
CA ASP A 763 19.00 -10.61 10.32
C ASP A 763 18.51 -11.79 9.49
N LYS A 764 17.88 -12.74 10.18
CA LYS A 764 17.41 -14.01 9.62
C LYS A 764 15.97 -14.25 10.09
N PRO A 765 14.98 -13.56 9.50
CA PRO A 765 13.59 -13.71 9.92
C PRO A 765 13.02 -15.09 9.58
N LEU A 766 11.84 -15.40 10.13
CA LEU A 766 11.22 -16.72 10.01
C LEU A 766 10.66 -17.01 8.61
N TYR A 767 10.02 -16.02 7.98
CA TYR A 767 9.24 -16.23 6.76
C TYR A 767 9.74 -15.36 5.60
N TRP A 768 9.68 -14.03 5.73
CA TRP A 768 9.90 -13.11 4.62
C TRP A 768 11.09 -12.19 4.87
N GLN A 769 12.17 -12.35 4.08
CA GLN A 769 13.46 -11.69 4.36
C GLN A 769 13.39 -10.17 4.33
N ALA A 770 12.90 -9.56 3.25
CA ALA A 770 12.81 -8.09 3.16
C ALA A 770 11.74 -7.48 4.07
N TRP A 771 10.66 -8.23 4.35
CA TRP A 771 9.55 -7.74 5.15
C TRP A 771 9.84 -7.80 6.65
N ASP A 772 10.28 -8.95 7.15
CA ASP A 772 10.29 -9.22 8.59
C ASP A 772 11.63 -8.88 9.23
N VAL A 773 11.57 -8.37 10.45
CA VAL A 773 12.64 -8.53 11.45
C VAL A 773 11.99 -9.18 12.65
N GLU A 774 12.69 -10.12 13.27
CA GLU A 774 12.18 -10.88 14.42
C GLU A 774 12.79 -10.40 15.72
N VAL A 775 12.07 -10.49 16.83
CA VAL A 775 12.51 -9.97 18.13
C VAL A 775 13.87 -10.53 18.57
N TYR A 776 14.16 -11.80 18.29
CA TYR A 776 15.42 -12.46 18.67
C TYR A 776 16.65 -11.92 17.92
N HIS A 777 16.48 -11.09 16.87
CA HIS A 777 17.64 -10.43 16.25
C HIS A 777 18.42 -9.59 17.28
N LEU A 778 17.72 -9.03 18.27
CA LEU A 778 18.28 -8.20 19.33
C LEU A 778 19.34 -8.94 20.18
N ASP A 779 19.24 -10.26 20.29
CA ASP A 779 20.15 -11.10 21.07
C ASP A 779 21.53 -11.28 20.39
N THR A 780 21.66 -10.87 19.12
CA THR A 780 22.85 -11.10 18.30
C THR A 780 23.72 -9.86 18.10
N GLY A 781 23.33 -8.74 18.72
CA GLY A 781 23.98 -7.45 18.56
C GLY A 781 25.47 -7.46 18.93
N LYS A 782 26.32 -7.01 18.01
CA LYS A 782 27.76 -6.88 18.20
C LYS A 782 28.18 -5.43 17.95
N PRO A 783 28.64 -4.69 18.99
CA PRO A 783 29.17 -3.35 18.80
C PRO A 783 30.37 -3.37 17.85
N LEU A 784 30.36 -2.49 16.85
CA LEU A 784 31.49 -2.29 15.96
C LEU A 784 32.53 -1.39 16.61
N SER A 785 33.79 -1.80 16.54
CA SER A 785 34.91 -0.96 16.98
C SER A 785 35.28 0.03 15.91
N GLY A 786 35.10 1.33 16.16
CA GLY A 786 35.57 2.36 15.24
C GLY A 786 37.09 2.32 15.08
N GLY A 787 37.59 2.69 13.90
CA GLY A 787 39.01 2.83 13.63
C GLY A 787 39.59 4.11 14.23
N GLU A 788 40.65 4.60 13.61
CA GLU A 788 41.29 5.86 13.99
C GLU A 788 40.39 7.05 13.61
N SER A 789 40.10 7.92 14.58
CA SER A 789 39.42 9.20 14.35
C SER A 789 40.45 10.28 14.00
N LYS A 790 40.12 11.17 13.05
CA LYS A 790 40.97 12.31 12.68
C LYS A 790 40.12 13.55 12.48
N ILE A 791 40.70 14.72 12.74
CA ILE A 791 40.08 15.99 12.37
C ILE A 791 40.00 16.06 10.85
N SER A 792 38.80 16.23 10.31
CA SER A 792 38.56 16.35 8.86
C SER A 792 38.28 17.79 8.44
N GLU A 793 37.78 18.62 9.35
CA GLU A 793 37.41 20.01 9.07
C GLU A 793 37.67 20.89 10.29
N VAL A 794 38.34 22.03 10.07
CA VAL A 794 38.48 23.11 11.06
C VAL A 794 38.19 24.43 10.36
N LYS A 795 36.94 24.87 10.43
CA LYS A 795 36.49 26.19 9.95
C LYS A 795 35.99 27.01 11.15
N ASP A 796 35.95 28.32 10.99
CA ASP A 796 35.49 29.23 12.04
C ASP A 796 34.04 28.99 12.48
N HIS A 797 33.22 28.38 11.61
CA HIS A 797 31.79 28.14 11.79
C HIS A 797 31.42 26.65 11.93
N ARG A 798 32.35 25.72 11.67
CA ARG A 798 32.09 24.28 11.72
C ARG A 798 33.39 23.51 11.92
N VAL A 799 33.34 22.51 12.78
CA VAL A 799 34.42 21.54 12.95
C VAL A 799 33.87 20.14 12.78
N SER A 800 34.69 19.25 12.22
CA SER A 800 34.32 17.87 12.02
C SER A 800 35.47 16.93 12.30
N ILE A 801 35.10 15.74 12.77
CA ILE A 801 35.97 14.58 12.89
C ILE A 801 35.44 13.48 11.98
N VAL A 802 36.35 12.72 11.41
CA VAL A 802 36.05 11.56 10.58
C VAL A 802 36.59 10.30 11.24
N THR A 803 35.81 9.23 11.23
CA THR A 803 36.20 7.91 11.70
C THR A 803 35.95 6.91 10.58
N ARG A 804 36.95 6.09 10.28
CA ARG A 804 36.78 4.94 9.38
C ARG A 804 36.50 3.71 10.21
N THR A 805 35.40 3.02 9.93
CA THR A 805 35.02 1.79 10.63
C THR A 805 34.94 0.66 9.63
N LYS A 806 35.70 -0.41 9.89
CA LYS A 806 35.58 -1.67 9.15
C LYS A 806 34.39 -2.43 9.72
N ILE A 807 33.35 -2.64 8.92
CA ILE A 807 32.16 -3.40 9.33
C ILE A 807 32.47 -4.89 9.21
N SER A 808 33.05 -5.30 8.07
CA SER A 808 33.53 -6.66 7.79
C SER A 808 34.67 -6.61 6.76
N ASP A 809 35.07 -7.76 6.21
CA ASP A 809 35.99 -7.81 5.07
C ASP A 809 35.38 -7.30 3.75
N LYS A 810 34.05 -7.18 3.68
CA LYS A 810 33.31 -6.76 2.48
C LYS A 810 32.72 -5.36 2.60
N SER A 811 32.47 -4.89 3.82
CA SER A 811 31.76 -3.64 4.08
C SER A 811 32.57 -2.69 4.96
N SER A 812 32.46 -1.40 4.69
CA SER A 812 33.13 -0.35 5.46
C SER A 812 32.26 0.90 5.54
N MET A 813 32.55 1.76 6.51
CA MET A 813 31.90 3.06 6.60
C MET A 813 32.87 4.16 7.00
N VAL A 814 32.58 5.36 6.52
CA VAL A 814 33.21 6.61 6.92
C VAL A 814 32.15 7.45 7.61
N THR A 815 32.31 7.66 8.91
CA THR A 815 31.40 8.47 9.72
C THR A 815 32.03 9.82 9.99
N THR A 816 31.28 10.89 9.75
CA THR A 816 31.67 12.27 10.08
C THR A 816 30.77 12.81 11.18
N ILE A 817 31.36 13.22 12.30
CA ILE A 817 30.65 13.90 13.40
C ILE A 817 31.03 15.39 13.32
N SER A 818 30.02 16.25 13.27
CA SER A 818 30.19 17.69 13.07
C SER A 818 29.51 18.49 14.15
N LEU A 819 30.14 19.60 14.54
CA LEU A 819 29.56 20.62 15.40
C LEU A 819 29.71 21.97 14.71
N SER A 820 28.59 22.69 14.57
CA SER A 820 28.57 24.05 14.02
C SER A 820 28.71 25.09 15.13
N ALA A 821 29.11 26.31 14.77
CA ALA A 821 29.04 27.44 15.67
C ALA A 821 27.61 27.64 16.17
N ALA A 822 27.47 27.87 17.48
CA ALA A 822 26.18 28.15 18.08
C ALA A 822 25.68 29.52 17.59
N LEU A 823 24.38 29.59 17.28
CA LEU A 823 23.72 30.85 16.93
C LEU A 823 22.77 31.24 18.05
N ASP A 824 22.82 32.51 18.49
CA ASP A 824 21.89 33.00 19.51
C ASP A 824 20.44 32.77 19.10
N GLY A 825 19.64 32.22 20.02
CA GLY A 825 18.22 31.89 19.80
C GLY A 825 17.98 30.63 18.98
N VAL A 826 19.01 29.84 18.66
CA VAL A 826 18.89 28.55 17.97
C VAL A 826 19.62 27.48 18.78
N ASP A 827 18.93 26.40 19.08
CA ASP A 827 19.48 25.27 19.81
C ASP A 827 20.46 24.48 18.91
N SER A 828 21.63 24.16 19.45
CA SER A 828 22.65 23.37 18.75
C SER A 828 22.33 21.87 18.81
N TRP A 829 22.67 21.13 17.76
CA TRP A 829 22.75 19.67 17.76
C TRP A 829 24.12 19.19 17.30
N VAL A 830 24.41 17.92 17.56
CA VAL A 830 25.54 17.21 16.95
C VAL A 830 25.06 16.55 15.67
N GLU A 831 25.66 16.87 14.53
CA GLU A 831 25.30 16.25 13.24
C GLU A 831 26.24 15.09 12.93
N CYS A 832 25.66 13.94 12.60
CA CYS A 832 26.37 12.75 12.15
C CYS A 832 26.00 12.43 10.70
N LYS A 833 27.00 12.10 9.89
CA LYS A 833 26.85 11.58 8.52
C LYS A 833 27.62 10.28 8.40
N ALA A 834 27.02 9.22 7.87
CA ALA A 834 27.71 8.00 7.48
C ALA A 834 27.63 7.81 5.97
N ASP A 835 28.80 7.65 5.35
CA ASP A 835 28.95 7.13 3.99
C ASP A 835 29.36 5.66 4.12
N VAL A 836 28.47 4.74 3.72
CA VAL A 836 28.58 3.30 3.95
C VAL A 836 28.73 2.58 2.61
N ASP A 837 29.76 1.74 2.51
CA ASP A 837 29.91 0.73 1.45
C ASP A 837 29.41 -0.61 2.01
N TRP A 838 28.20 -1.01 1.59
CA TRP A 838 27.44 -2.08 2.20
C TRP A 838 27.32 -3.31 1.29
N HIS A 839 27.92 -4.42 1.73
CA HIS A 839 27.94 -5.69 1.00
C HIS A 839 27.73 -6.89 1.94
N GLU A 840 27.04 -6.66 3.06
CA GLU A 840 26.69 -7.71 4.01
C GLU A 840 25.61 -8.66 3.46
N THR A 841 25.34 -9.72 4.20
CA THR A 841 24.25 -10.66 3.89
C THR A 841 23.58 -11.07 5.18
N MET A 842 22.25 -10.89 5.25
CA MET A 842 21.46 -11.21 6.45
C MET A 842 22.03 -10.52 7.69
N LYS A 843 22.26 -9.21 7.57
CA LYS A 843 22.75 -8.32 8.63
C LYS A 843 21.88 -7.08 8.73
N PHE A 844 21.81 -6.55 9.94
CA PHE A 844 21.12 -5.30 10.26
C PHE A 844 22.10 -4.36 10.97
N LEU A 845 22.43 -3.23 10.35
CA LEU A 845 23.23 -2.16 10.95
C LEU A 845 22.30 -1.14 11.66
N LYS A 846 22.57 -0.88 12.93
CA LYS A 846 21.89 0.16 13.72
C LYS A 846 22.91 1.06 14.44
N VAL A 847 22.46 2.21 14.93
CA VAL A 847 23.25 3.13 15.77
C VAL A 847 22.50 3.43 17.07
N GLU A 848 23.23 3.44 18.18
CA GLU A 848 22.70 3.51 19.54
C GLU A 848 23.09 4.81 20.28
N PHE A 849 22.15 5.30 21.08
CA PHE A 849 22.24 6.53 21.90
C PHE A 849 21.65 6.27 23.30
N PRO A 850 22.46 5.78 24.25
CA PRO A 850 22.06 5.70 25.66
C PRO A 850 22.07 7.11 26.27
N VAL A 851 20.90 7.65 26.55
CA VAL A 851 20.74 9.03 27.06
C VAL A 851 20.47 9.06 28.56
N GLU A 852 20.83 10.15 29.23
CA GLU A 852 20.55 10.35 30.66
C GLU A 852 19.12 10.88 30.89
N VAL A 853 18.13 10.18 30.33
CA VAL A 853 16.69 10.53 30.41
C VAL A 853 15.87 9.27 30.69
N ARG A 854 14.88 9.36 31.58
CA ARG A 854 13.99 8.25 31.94
C ARG A 854 12.52 8.63 31.76
N ASN A 855 11.86 7.94 30.85
CA ASN A 855 10.41 8.00 30.67
C ASN A 855 9.90 6.61 30.27
N THR A 856 8.66 6.26 30.65
CA THR A 856 7.98 5.02 30.27
C THR A 856 7.46 5.04 28.84
N GLU A 857 7.47 6.21 28.19
CA GLU A 857 7.06 6.40 26.81
C GLU A 857 8.09 7.25 26.05
N ALA A 858 8.22 6.98 24.75
CA ALA A 858 8.95 7.81 23.80
C ALA A 858 7.97 8.35 22.74
N SER A 859 8.21 9.58 22.28
CA SER A 859 7.38 10.28 21.31
C SER A 859 8.00 10.19 19.92
N TYR A 860 7.26 9.68 18.95
CA TYR A 860 7.72 9.51 17.57
C TYR A 860 6.89 10.38 16.64
N GLU A 861 7.56 11.13 15.76
CA GLU A 861 6.84 11.84 14.71
C GLU A 861 6.16 10.87 13.75
N THR A 862 4.92 11.17 13.41
CA THR A 862 4.13 10.51 12.37
C THR A 862 3.48 11.56 11.45
N ALA A 863 2.76 11.13 10.42
CA ALA A 863 2.04 12.02 9.52
C ALA A 863 1.12 12.97 10.31
N PHE A 864 1.41 14.28 10.26
CA PHE A 864 0.67 15.35 10.96
C PHE A 864 0.45 15.14 12.47
N GLY A 865 1.40 14.51 13.18
CA GLY A 865 1.27 14.37 14.63
C GLY A 865 2.39 13.58 15.30
N ILE A 866 2.13 13.15 16.53
CA ILE A 866 3.07 12.39 17.37
C ILE A 866 2.38 11.16 17.92
N THR A 867 3.00 9.99 17.75
CA THR A 867 2.57 8.74 18.38
C THR A 867 3.50 8.44 19.57
N ARG A 868 2.92 8.25 20.75
CA ARG A 868 3.68 7.79 21.93
C ARG A 868 3.69 6.27 21.98
N ARG A 869 4.87 5.69 22.20
CA ARG A 869 5.04 4.24 22.32
C ARG A 869 5.82 3.90 23.59
N PRO A 870 5.53 2.76 24.23
CA PRO A 870 6.17 2.37 25.47
C PRO A 870 7.68 2.15 25.27
N THR A 871 8.47 2.46 26.30
CA THR A 871 9.92 2.18 26.36
C THR A 871 10.23 0.91 27.16
N HIS A 872 9.20 0.14 27.52
CA HIS A 872 9.29 -1.08 28.31
C HIS A 872 8.58 -2.24 27.59
N TYR A 873 8.83 -3.48 27.99
CA TYR A 873 8.19 -4.68 27.42
C TYR A 873 7.26 -5.38 28.43
N ASN A 874 6.39 -4.62 29.09
CA ASN A 874 5.53 -5.12 30.16
C ASN A 874 4.44 -6.07 29.66
N THR A 875 3.84 -5.78 28.51
CA THR A 875 2.80 -6.61 27.89
C THR A 875 3.25 -7.17 26.55
N THR A 876 2.52 -8.16 26.03
CA THR A 876 2.74 -8.67 24.67
C THR A 876 2.55 -7.60 23.60
N TRP A 877 1.69 -6.60 23.84
CA TRP A 877 1.48 -5.45 22.96
C TRP A 877 2.66 -4.47 22.95
N ASP A 878 3.36 -4.35 24.08
CA ASP A 878 4.55 -3.51 24.20
C ASP A 878 5.77 -4.22 23.60
N MET A 879 5.93 -5.51 23.91
CA MET A 879 6.98 -6.36 23.32
C MET A 879 6.87 -6.40 21.80
N ALA A 880 5.66 -6.41 21.24
CA ALA A 880 5.45 -6.35 19.80
C ALA A 880 6.02 -5.06 19.17
N LYS A 881 6.23 -3.98 19.93
CA LYS A 881 6.76 -2.68 19.48
C LYS A 881 8.27 -2.54 19.67
N PHE A 882 9.02 -3.63 19.49
CA PHE A 882 10.48 -3.60 19.58
C PHE A 882 11.16 -2.86 18.41
N GLU A 883 10.46 -2.68 17.29
CA GLU A 883 10.85 -1.88 16.13
C GLU A 883 9.62 -1.12 15.63
N VAL A 884 9.71 0.19 15.48
CA VAL A 884 8.56 1.06 15.20
C VAL A 884 8.88 2.07 14.11
N CYS A 885 7.86 2.53 13.38
CA CYS A 885 8.05 3.58 12.37
C CYS A 885 8.19 4.97 13.02
N CYS A 886 9.14 5.75 12.55
CA CYS A 886 9.43 7.13 12.94
C CYS A 886 9.60 7.97 11.68
N HIS A 887 9.07 9.19 11.62
CA HIS A 887 9.35 10.11 10.51
C HIS A 887 10.72 10.77 10.68
N ARG A 888 10.78 12.06 11.04
CA ARG A 888 12.01 12.84 11.06
C ARG A 888 12.66 12.86 12.44
N PHE A 889 11.93 12.55 13.50
CA PHE A 889 12.48 12.48 14.85
C PHE A 889 11.80 11.46 15.76
N ALA A 890 12.60 10.92 16.69
CA ALA A 890 12.15 10.22 17.89
C ALA A 890 12.66 10.99 19.11
N ASP A 891 11.83 11.16 20.13
CA ASP A 891 12.11 11.93 21.34
C ASP A 891 11.90 11.11 22.60
N LEU A 892 12.87 11.18 23.51
CA LEU A 892 12.72 10.72 24.89
C LEU A 892 12.93 11.94 25.79
N SER A 893 11.89 12.30 26.56
CA SER A 893 11.92 13.49 27.41
C SER A 893 11.26 13.29 28.77
N GLU A 894 11.81 13.95 29.77
CA GLU A 894 11.24 14.22 31.09
C GLU A 894 10.63 15.64 31.09
N PRO A 895 9.85 16.04 32.12
CA PRO A 895 9.32 17.40 32.20
C PRO A 895 10.38 18.51 32.14
N GLY A 896 11.61 18.24 32.59
CA GLY A 896 12.69 19.23 32.66
C GLY A 896 13.73 19.14 31.56
N TYR A 897 13.81 18.04 30.80
CA TYR A 897 14.87 17.83 29.82
C TYR A 897 14.55 16.69 28.85
N GLY A 898 15.06 16.77 27.62
CA GLY A 898 14.85 15.72 26.62
C GLY A 898 15.94 15.63 25.57
N VAL A 899 15.92 14.52 24.84
CA VAL A 899 16.82 14.26 23.71
C VAL A 899 15.99 13.77 22.54
N SER A 900 16.11 14.46 21.42
CA SER A 900 15.53 14.03 20.16
C SER A 900 16.63 13.54 19.21
N ILE A 901 16.41 12.39 18.60
CA ILE A 901 17.23 11.89 17.50
C ILE A 901 16.54 12.26 16.20
N LEU A 902 17.15 13.20 15.47
CA LEU A 902 16.68 13.68 14.17
C LEU A 902 17.26 12.79 13.06
N ASN A 903 16.54 12.60 11.95
CA ASN A 903 17.03 11.87 10.78
C ASN A 903 16.46 12.44 9.47
N ASP A 904 17.07 12.09 8.35
CA ASP A 904 16.67 12.57 7.02
C ASP A 904 15.88 11.56 6.17
N SER A 905 15.92 10.27 6.50
CA SER A 905 15.48 9.20 5.59
C SER A 905 15.38 7.81 6.22
N LYS A 906 15.37 7.71 7.55
CA LYS A 906 15.42 6.44 8.29
C LYS A 906 14.17 6.31 9.15
N TYR A 907 13.34 5.33 8.80
CA TYR A 907 12.03 5.18 9.41
C TYR A 907 11.99 4.14 10.53
N GLY A 908 12.93 3.20 10.58
CA GLY A 908 13.00 2.22 11.67
C GLY A 908 13.65 2.82 12.92
N PHE A 909 12.95 2.76 14.06
CA PHE A 909 13.47 3.20 15.35
C PHE A 909 13.06 2.25 16.47
N SER A 910 13.81 2.27 17.57
CA SER A 910 13.47 1.59 18.82
C SER A 910 13.98 2.40 20.01
N THR A 911 13.13 2.61 21.03
CA THR A 911 13.55 3.16 22.32
C THR A 911 13.17 2.19 23.42
N CYS A 912 14.16 1.67 24.15
CA CYS A 912 13.95 0.74 25.26
C CYS A 912 14.72 1.23 26.50
N GLY A 913 13.99 1.50 27.59
CA GLY A 913 14.51 2.25 28.72
C GLY A 913 15.01 3.62 28.27
N ASN A 914 16.30 3.86 28.48
CA ASN A 914 17.00 5.07 28.04
C ASN A 914 17.85 4.87 26.77
N LEU A 915 17.80 3.69 26.15
CA LEU A 915 18.54 3.39 24.93
C LEU A 915 17.68 3.70 23.71
N MET A 916 18.02 4.78 23.02
CA MET A 916 17.45 5.11 21.72
C MET A 916 18.29 4.45 20.61
N ARG A 917 17.65 3.85 19.62
CA ARG A 917 18.31 3.11 18.54
C ARG A 917 17.67 3.42 17.19
N LEU A 918 18.48 3.92 16.25
CA LEU A 918 18.08 4.19 14.87
C LEU A 918 18.53 3.04 13.96
N SER A 919 17.60 2.52 13.15
CA SER A 919 17.86 1.47 12.16
C SER A 919 18.42 2.07 10.87
N LEU A 920 19.61 1.63 10.44
CA LEU A 920 20.34 2.26 9.33
C LEU A 920 20.20 1.49 8.02
N LEU A 921 20.61 0.22 7.98
CA LEU A 921 20.66 -0.61 6.78
C LEU A 921 20.35 -2.07 7.10
N ARG A 922 19.71 -2.76 6.15
CA ARG A 922 19.51 -4.21 6.18
C ARG A 922 20.16 -4.86 4.95
N ALA A 923 20.24 -6.18 4.94
CA ALA A 923 20.79 -6.96 3.83
C ALA A 923 19.97 -8.22 3.52
N PRO A 924 18.66 -8.12 3.26
CA PRO A 924 17.87 -9.27 2.83
C PRO A 924 18.30 -9.75 1.44
N LYS A 925 17.89 -10.97 1.06
CA LYS A 925 18.21 -11.59 -0.25
C LYS A 925 16.99 -12.08 -1.03
N ALA A 926 15.81 -11.80 -0.52
CA ALA A 926 14.54 -12.06 -1.18
C ALA A 926 13.56 -10.92 -0.80
N PRO A 927 12.81 -10.36 -1.77
CA PRO A 927 12.72 -10.76 -3.18
C PRO A 927 13.79 -10.15 -4.10
N ASP A 928 14.57 -9.20 -3.60
CA ASP A 928 15.72 -8.63 -4.28
C ASP A 928 17.02 -9.26 -3.76
N ALA A 929 17.82 -9.84 -4.67
CA ALA A 929 19.10 -10.47 -4.34
C ALA A 929 20.18 -9.46 -3.92
N HIS A 930 20.00 -8.20 -4.33
CA HIS A 930 20.94 -7.10 -4.17
C HIS A 930 20.37 -5.95 -3.33
N ALA A 931 19.30 -6.18 -2.57
CA ALA A 931 18.69 -5.19 -1.70
C ALA A 931 19.75 -4.45 -0.85
N ASP A 932 19.77 -3.13 -0.98
CA ASP A 932 20.71 -2.20 -0.33
C ASP A 932 22.20 -2.46 -0.58
N MET A 933 22.61 -3.30 -1.53
CA MET A 933 24.04 -3.49 -1.82
C MET A 933 24.63 -2.24 -2.49
N GLY A 934 25.79 -1.80 -2.02
CA GLY A 934 26.52 -0.65 -2.58
C GLY A 934 26.57 0.55 -1.63
N GLN A 935 26.50 1.76 -2.20
CA GLN A 935 26.82 3.00 -1.50
C GLN A 935 25.58 3.67 -0.87
N HIS A 936 25.71 4.06 0.39
CA HIS A 936 24.66 4.79 1.13
C HIS A 936 25.22 6.02 1.82
N THR A 937 24.44 7.10 1.80
CA THR A 937 24.71 8.30 2.62
C THR A 937 23.53 8.54 3.53
N ILE A 938 23.77 8.50 4.85
CA ILE A 938 22.77 8.57 5.91
C ILE A 938 23.14 9.70 6.88
N ARG A 939 22.16 10.51 7.29
CA ARG A 939 22.37 11.59 8.27
C ARG A 939 21.42 11.48 9.45
N TRP A 940 21.94 11.77 10.64
CA TRP A 940 21.15 11.93 11.86
C TRP A 940 21.72 13.03 12.75
N GLY A 941 20.90 13.54 13.66
CA GLY A 941 21.29 14.57 14.62
C GLY A 941 20.94 14.16 16.04
N ILE A 942 21.80 14.49 17.00
CA ILE A 942 21.50 14.37 18.44
C ILE A 942 21.15 15.77 18.95
N PHE A 943 19.87 15.99 19.24
CA PHE A 943 19.31 17.29 19.62
C PHE A 943 18.86 17.28 21.09
N PRO A 944 19.73 17.69 22.02
CA PRO A 944 19.32 17.94 23.40
C PRO A 944 18.47 19.21 23.50
N HIS A 945 17.40 19.16 24.30
CA HIS A 945 16.52 20.30 24.49
C HIS A 945 16.05 20.41 25.95
N ALA A 946 15.70 21.64 26.35
CA ALA A 946 15.20 21.92 27.69
C ALA A 946 13.69 21.62 27.75
N GLY A 947 13.27 20.94 28.81
CA GLY A 947 11.88 20.55 29.02
C GLY A 947 11.45 19.28 28.27
N ALA A 948 10.14 19.07 28.23
CA ALA A 948 9.52 18.01 27.43
C ALA A 948 9.53 18.35 25.92
N LEU A 949 9.19 17.38 25.08
CA LEU A 949 9.05 17.58 23.62
C LEU A 949 8.29 18.88 23.28
N GLY A 950 8.95 19.75 22.52
CA GLY A 950 8.43 21.06 22.13
C GLY A 950 8.54 21.37 20.64
N PRO A 951 8.09 22.56 20.21
CA PRO A 951 8.10 22.97 18.81
C PRO A 951 9.52 23.15 18.25
N SER A 952 10.53 23.34 19.10
CA SER A 952 11.94 23.42 18.70
C SER A 952 12.43 22.13 18.04
N THR A 953 12.11 20.96 18.60
CA THR A 953 12.42 19.64 18.01
C THR A 953 11.76 19.49 16.65
N VAL A 954 10.46 19.81 16.54
CA VAL A 954 9.72 19.70 15.28
C VAL A 954 10.37 20.61 14.22
N LYS A 955 10.62 21.89 14.54
CA LYS A 955 11.30 22.85 13.65
C LYS A 955 12.71 22.39 13.26
N ALA A 956 13.49 21.82 14.19
CA ALA A 956 14.83 21.30 13.92
C ALA A 956 14.78 20.10 12.96
N ALA A 957 13.86 19.17 13.17
CA ALA A 957 13.64 18.01 12.30
C ALA A 957 13.27 18.42 10.87
N TYR A 958 12.35 19.39 10.72
CA TYR A 958 12.01 19.97 9.41
C TYR A 958 13.21 20.69 8.78
N SER A 959 13.98 21.45 9.56
CA SER A 959 15.13 22.22 9.05
C SER A 959 16.24 21.30 8.53
N MET A 960 16.50 20.18 9.20
CA MET A 960 17.43 19.15 8.73
C MET A 960 16.99 18.54 7.38
N ASN A 961 15.69 18.36 7.19
CA ASN A 961 15.09 17.75 6.00
C ASN A 961 14.83 18.76 4.86
N SER A 962 14.87 20.07 5.14
CA SER A 962 14.68 21.16 4.18
C SER A 962 15.79 22.21 4.33
N PRO A 963 17.03 21.87 3.90
CA PRO A 963 18.14 22.79 3.94
C PRO A 963 17.89 23.99 3.02
N MET A 964 18.26 25.18 3.48
CA MET A 964 18.12 26.39 2.66
C MET A 964 19.02 26.34 1.43
N ARG A 965 18.49 26.81 0.30
CA ARG A 965 19.25 26.93 -0.95
C ARG A 965 19.79 28.35 -1.08
N THR A 966 21.04 28.48 -1.51
CA THR A 966 21.63 29.80 -1.77
C THR A 966 21.24 30.32 -3.15
N GLY A 967 20.90 31.59 -3.22
CA GLY A 967 20.70 32.32 -4.46
C GLY A 967 21.24 33.74 -4.37
N PHE A 968 21.15 34.47 -5.47
CA PHE A 968 21.60 35.85 -5.57
C PHE A 968 20.47 36.73 -6.12
N VAL A 969 20.30 37.90 -5.53
CA VAL A 969 19.31 38.92 -5.95
C VAL A 969 20.03 40.22 -6.34
N ALA A 970 19.32 41.11 -7.04
CA ALA A 970 19.77 42.48 -7.23
C ALA A 970 19.91 43.17 -5.87
N LYS A 971 20.97 43.98 -5.68
CA LYS A 971 21.28 44.62 -4.38
C LYS A 971 20.12 45.48 -3.88
N GLU A 972 19.41 46.13 -4.79
CA GLU A 972 18.29 47.01 -4.51
C GLU A 972 17.04 46.22 -4.11
N ALA A 973 16.94 44.95 -4.51
CA ALA A 973 15.79 44.09 -4.25
C ALA A 973 15.85 43.36 -2.90
N ILE A 974 17.03 43.25 -2.28
CA ILE A 974 17.22 42.46 -1.04
C ILE A 974 16.33 42.97 0.11
N GLY A 975 16.20 44.29 0.27
CA GLY A 975 15.40 44.89 1.34
C GLY A 975 13.89 44.66 1.19
N MET A 976 13.41 44.52 -0.05
CA MET A 976 12.01 44.22 -0.34
C MET A 976 11.74 42.72 -0.20
N LEU A 977 12.57 41.88 -0.82
CA LEU A 977 12.42 40.42 -0.81
C LEU A 977 12.58 39.82 0.59
N SER A 978 13.45 40.39 1.42
CA SER A 978 13.63 39.95 2.82
C SER A 978 12.47 40.30 3.75
N LYS A 979 11.62 41.25 3.35
CA LYS A 979 10.42 41.66 4.10
C LYS A 979 9.13 41.06 3.54
N SER A 980 9.15 40.58 2.30
CA SER A 980 7.97 39.97 1.68
C SER A 980 7.81 38.52 2.13
N THR A 981 6.92 38.31 3.10
CA THR A 981 6.38 36.98 3.43
C THR A 981 4.92 36.95 2.97
N PRO A 982 4.58 36.18 1.91
CA PRO A 982 3.21 36.18 1.39
C PRO A 982 2.18 35.66 2.38
N ILE A 983 2.56 34.73 3.26
CA ILE A 983 1.74 34.22 4.35
C ILE A 983 2.59 34.11 5.61
N LYS A 984 2.09 34.63 6.72
CA LYS A 984 2.74 34.56 8.03
C LYS A 984 1.75 34.01 9.04
N LEU A 985 2.18 32.96 9.76
CA LEU A 985 1.45 32.38 10.88
C LEU A 985 2.05 32.87 12.19
N THR A 986 1.21 33.43 13.06
CA THR A 986 1.57 33.87 14.42
C THR A 986 0.61 33.28 15.45
N GLY A 987 1.01 33.24 16.72
CA GLY A 987 0.23 32.61 17.79
C GLY A 987 1.00 31.48 18.44
N ASP A 988 0.29 30.41 18.81
CA ASP A 988 0.89 29.24 19.46
C ASP A 988 1.89 28.54 18.53
N GLU A 989 3.10 28.27 19.04
CA GLU A 989 4.22 27.72 18.26
C GLU A 989 4.04 26.26 17.81
N SER A 990 3.02 25.57 18.37
CA SER A 990 2.61 24.22 17.98
C SER A 990 1.86 24.16 16.66
N LEU A 991 1.43 25.31 16.11
CA LEU A 991 0.79 25.42 14.80
C LEU A 991 1.84 25.47 13.69
N PHE A 992 1.73 24.55 12.74
CA PHE A 992 2.64 24.45 11.60
C PHE A 992 1.88 24.66 10.30
N LEU A 993 2.26 25.68 9.54
CA LEU A 993 1.85 25.83 8.15
C LEU A 993 2.72 24.90 7.31
N ASP A 994 2.12 23.84 6.79
CA ASP A 994 2.84 22.77 6.09
C ASP A 994 2.84 22.98 4.57
N THR A 995 1.67 23.26 3.99
CA THR A 995 1.50 23.32 2.54
C THR A 995 0.91 24.66 2.10
N ILE A 996 1.43 25.20 1.00
CA ILE A 996 0.92 26.37 0.29
C ILE A 996 0.96 26.04 -1.20
N LYS A 997 -0.20 26.03 -1.87
CA LYS A 997 -0.32 25.72 -3.31
C LYS A 997 -1.45 26.52 -3.95
N ARG A 998 -1.55 26.52 -5.28
CA ARG A 998 -2.73 27.05 -5.99
C ARG A 998 -3.95 26.10 -5.85
N GLY A 999 -5.16 26.63 -5.98
CA GLY A 999 -6.39 25.84 -5.98
C GLY A 999 -6.49 24.94 -7.22
N GLU A 1000 -6.93 23.69 -7.05
CA GLU A 1000 -7.03 22.71 -8.14
C GLU A 1000 -8.04 23.12 -9.22
N ASP A 1001 -9.10 23.82 -8.80
CA ASP A 1001 -10.24 24.15 -9.65
C ASP A 1001 -10.16 25.56 -10.25
N ASP A 1002 -9.15 26.37 -9.90
CA ASP A 1002 -8.98 27.73 -10.44
C ASP A 1002 -8.96 27.73 -11.97
N GLU A 1003 -9.53 28.75 -12.62
CA GLU A 1003 -9.69 28.77 -14.08
C GLU A 1003 -8.36 28.73 -14.86
N ASP A 1004 -7.27 29.23 -14.25
CA ASP A 1004 -5.91 29.24 -14.80
C ASP A 1004 -5.07 28.02 -14.43
N VAL A 1005 -5.55 27.16 -13.52
CA VAL A 1005 -4.87 25.95 -13.03
C VAL A 1005 -5.56 24.68 -13.52
N SER A 1006 -6.89 24.66 -13.48
CA SER A 1006 -7.71 23.50 -13.77
C SER A 1006 -7.45 22.94 -15.17
N ARG A 1007 -7.32 21.62 -15.23
CA ARG A 1007 -7.14 20.86 -16.48
C ARG A 1007 -8.45 20.49 -17.17
N GLY A 1008 -9.59 20.94 -16.62
CA GLY A 1008 -10.93 20.75 -17.21
C GLY A 1008 -11.58 19.39 -16.93
N GLU A 1009 -11.06 18.63 -15.96
CA GLU A 1009 -11.61 17.33 -15.55
C GLU A 1009 -12.80 17.48 -14.59
N LEU A 1010 -12.82 18.56 -13.81
CA LEU A 1010 -13.88 18.94 -12.88
C LEU A 1010 -14.32 20.40 -13.14
N PRO A 1011 -15.49 20.83 -12.65
CA PRO A 1011 -15.97 22.19 -12.83
C PRO A 1011 -14.95 23.24 -12.39
N ARG A 1012 -14.72 24.25 -13.24
CA ARG A 1012 -13.77 25.33 -12.95
C ARG A 1012 -14.39 26.37 -12.02
N ARG A 1013 -13.61 26.85 -11.05
CA ARG A 1013 -13.89 28.04 -10.24
C ARG A 1013 -13.33 29.27 -10.95
N LYS A 1014 -14.11 30.35 -10.97
CA LYS A 1014 -13.66 31.63 -11.52
C LYS A 1014 -12.64 32.28 -10.58
N GLY A 1015 -11.69 33.01 -11.14
CA GLY A 1015 -10.66 33.68 -10.36
C GLY A 1015 -9.54 32.75 -9.94
N ARG A 1016 -8.77 33.22 -8.96
CA ARG A 1016 -7.56 32.56 -8.45
C ARG A 1016 -7.71 32.34 -6.96
N SER A 1017 -7.15 31.26 -6.45
CA SER A 1017 -7.09 30.97 -5.04
C SER A 1017 -5.76 30.36 -4.63
N VAL A 1018 -5.47 30.48 -3.34
CA VAL A 1018 -4.37 29.80 -2.67
C VAL A 1018 -4.93 28.87 -1.62
N VAL A 1019 -4.48 27.63 -1.62
CA VAL A 1019 -4.80 26.63 -0.61
C VAL A 1019 -3.63 26.57 0.36
N ILE A 1020 -3.95 26.69 1.64
CA ILE A 1020 -2.99 26.53 2.72
C ILE A 1020 -3.43 25.42 3.65
N ARG A 1021 -2.47 24.66 4.18
CA ARG A 1021 -2.73 23.59 5.14
C ARG A 1021 -1.93 23.80 6.40
N VAL A 1022 -2.63 23.88 7.52
CA VAL A 1022 -2.07 24.08 8.85
C VAL A 1022 -2.43 22.88 9.71
N TYR A 1023 -1.48 22.41 10.52
CA TYR A 1023 -1.77 21.37 11.50
C TYR A 1023 -1.21 21.73 12.87
N GLU A 1024 -1.83 21.18 13.91
CA GLU A 1024 -1.30 21.25 15.27
C GLU A 1024 -0.42 20.03 15.54
N SER A 1025 0.81 20.26 16.01
CA SER A 1025 1.86 19.24 16.00
C SER A 1025 2.10 18.53 17.33
N LEU A 1026 1.64 19.09 18.46
CA LEU A 1026 2.04 18.66 19.81
C LEU A 1026 0.89 18.06 20.65
N GLY A 1027 -0.35 18.09 20.15
CA GLY A 1027 -1.54 17.57 20.83
C GLY A 1027 -2.21 18.57 21.75
N SER A 1028 -2.09 19.86 21.48
CA SER A 1028 -2.69 20.94 22.28
C SER A 1028 -3.75 21.72 21.50
N ARG A 1029 -4.77 22.27 22.18
CA ARG A 1029 -5.69 23.22 21.53
C ARG A 1029 -4.95 24.54 21.30
N SER A 1030 -4.82 24.93 20.03
CA SER A 1030 -3.92 26.01 19.64
C SER A 1030 -4.66 27.10 18.86
N ARG A 1031 -4.22 28.35 19.03
CA ARG A 1031 -4.79 29.54 18.37
C ARG A 1031 -3.72 30.31 17.64
N GLY A 1032 -4.08 30.80 16.46
CA GLY A 1032 -3.17 31.60 15.65
C GLY A 1032 -3.88 32.62 14.79
N VAL A 1033 -3.08 33.48 14.18
CA VAL A 1033 -3.50 34.48 13.20
C VAL A 1033 -2.67 34.27 11.95
N ILE A 1034 -3.35 34.14 10.83
CA ILE A 1034 -2.75 34.10 9.50
C ILE A 1034 -2.84 35.52 8.93
N GLU A 1035 -1.69 36.06 8.58
CA GLU A 1035 -1.52 37.35 7.90
C GLU A 1035 -1.04 37.08 6.48
N THR A 1036 -1.67 37.68 5.48
CA THR A 1036 -1.32 37.52 4.06
C THR A 1036 -0.95 38.85 3.42
N SER A 1037 0.01 38.84 2.49
CA SER A 1037 0.32 40.02 1.67
C SER A 1037 -0.41 40.02 0.33
N TRP A 1038 -1.14 38.96 0.01
CA TRP A 1038 -1.98 38.89 -1.18
C TRP A 1038 -3.33 39.57 -0.92
N ASP A 1039 -3.91 40.12 -1.98
CA ASP A 1039 -5.22 40.77 -1.97
C ASP A 1039 -6.32 39.70 -1.88
N VAL A 1040 -6.54 39.18 -0.67
CA VAL A 1040 -7.54 38.13 -0.42
C VAL A 1040 -8.90 38.80 -0.21
N GLN A 1041 -9.90 38.37 -0.98
CA GLN A 1041 -11.27 38.86 -0.85
C GLN A 1041 -12.06 38.06 0.19
N ARG A 1042 -11.86 36.73 0.22
CA ARG A 1042 -12.60 35.81 1.08
C ARG A 1042 -11.73 34.63 1.50
N VAL A 1043 -12.02 34.07 2.67
CA VAL A 1043 -11.34 32.90 3.19
C VAL A 1043 -12.37 31.84 3.54
N PHE A 1044 -12.14 30.61 3.09
CA PHE A 1044 -12.98 29.46 3.43
C PHE A 1044 -12.14 28.45 4.20
N LYS A 1045 -12.68 27.90 5.29
CA LYS A 1045 -12.20 26.63 5.84
C LYS A 1045 -12.71 25.54 4.91
N SER A 1046 -11.78 24.76 4.35
CA SER A 1046 -12.06 23.73 3.37
C SER A 1046 -11.59 22.37 3.88
N ASN A 1047 -12.08 21.30 3.26
CA ASN A 1047 -11.53 19.96 3.49
C ASN A 1047 -10.23 19.75 2.68
N ILE A 1048 -9.59 18.56 2.76
CA ILE A 1048 -8.35 18.32 2.01
C ILE A 1048 -8.55 18.17 0.50
N LEU A 1049 -9.80 18.02 0.04
CA LEU A 1049 -10.21 18.02 -1.36
C LEU A 1049 -10.55 19.42 -1.90
N GLU A 1050 -10.44 20.44 -1.06
CA GLU A 1050 -10.70 21.85 -1.36
C GLU A 1050 -12.19 22.21 -1.54
N ASP A 1051 -13.09 21.38 -1.00
CA ASP A 1051 -14.49 21.78 -0.87
C ASP A 1051 -14.65 22.76 0.28
N ASP A 1052 -15.36 23.86 0.05
CA ASP A 1052 -15.60 24.88 1.07
C ASP A 1052 -16.63 24.38 2.09
N ILE A 1053 -16.29 24.48 3.38
CA ILE A 1053 -17.16 24.07 4.50
C ILE A 1053 -17.83 25.29 5.12
N GLU A 1054 -17.02 26.28 5.51
CA GLU A 1054 -17.49 27.52 6.14
C GLU A 1054 -16.60 28.70 5.74
N GLU A 1055 -17.20 29.88 5.62
CA GLU A 1055 -16.47 31.13 5.42
C GLU A 1055 -15.88 31.62 6.75
N VAL A 1056 -14.62 32.03 6.71
CA VAL A 1056 -13.88 32.55 7.87
C VAL A 1056 -13.79 34.06 7.74
N GLU A 1057 -14.12 34.78 8.82
CA GLU A 1057 -14.05 36.24 8.86
C GLU A 1057 -12.63 36.74 8.57
N LEU A 1058 -12.52 37.57 7.54
CA LEU A 1058 -11.29 38.26 7.15
C LEU A 1058 -11.33 39.71 7.67
N ASP A 1059 -10.37 40.06 8.52
CA ASP A 1059 -10.17 41.41 9.06
C ASP A 1059 -8.94 42.04 8.38
N GLY A 1060 -9.20 42.88 7.37
CA GLY A 1060 -8.19 43.42 6.48
C GLY A 1060 -7.45 42.29 5.75
N ASN A 1061 -6.19 42.08 6.09
CA ASN A 1061 -5.34 41.03 5.52
C ASN A 1061 -5.07 39.87 6.50
N THR A 1062 -5.89 39.75 7.55
CA THR A 1062 -5.68 38.76 8.60
C THR A 1062 -6.94 37.98 8.92
N PHE A 1063 -6.78 36.71 9.30
CA PHE A 1063 -7.87 35.91 9.84
C PHE A 1063 -7.39 35.01 10.97
N LYS A 1064 -8.29 34.74 11.92
CA LYS A 1064 -7.99 33.97 13.13
C LYS A 1064 -8.31 32.50 12.90
N ILE A 1065 -7.44 31.63 13.41
CA ILE A 1065 -7.63 30.17 13.38
C ILE A 1065 -7.58 29.60 14.80
N THR A 1066 -8.34 28.54 15.02
CA THR A 1066 -8.28 27.74 16.25
C THR A 1066 -8.34 26.28 15.86
N LEU A 1067 -7.32 25.52 16.24
CA LEU A 1067 -7.20 24.10 15.96
C LEU A 1067 -7.36 23.30 17.26
N ARG A 1068 -8.05 22.16 17.19
CA ARG A 1068 -8.05 21.12 18.23
C ARG A 1068 -6.67 20.45 18.30
N PRO A 1069 -6.38 19.70 19.38
CA PRO A 1069 -5.22 18.81 19.42
C PRO A 1069 -5.08 18.01 18.13
N PHE A 1070 -3.91 18.04 17.48
CA PHE A 1070 -3.65 17.32 16.22
C PHE A 1070 -4.65 17.61 15.07
N GLU A 1071 -5.37 18.73 15.08
CA GLU A 1071 -6.25 19.08 13.96
C GLU A 1071 -5.44 19.39 12.70
N VAL A 1072 -5.81 18.78 11.57
CA VAL A 1072 -5.35 19.20 10.24
C VAL A 1072 -6.45 20.06 9.61
N ALA A 1073 -6.13 21.32 9.33
CA ALA A 1073 -7.06 22.30 8.77
C ALA A 1073 -6.56 22.79 7.40
N THR A 1074 -7.46 22.87 6.42
CA THR A 1074 -7.17 23.46 5.11
C THR A 1074 -7.97 24.76 4.98
N TYR A 1075 -7.36 25.80 4.42
CA TYR A 1075 -8.03 27.06 4.12
C TYR A 1075 -7.81 27.44 2.66
N ARG A 1076 -8.88 27.84 1.97
CA ARG A 1076 -8.84 28.39 0.62
C ARG A 1076 -8.98 29.91 0.70
N LEU A 1077 -7.97 30.60 0.22
CA LEU A 1077 -7.88 32.06 0.17
C LEU A 1077 -8.24 32.49 -1.26
N GLU A 1078 -9.40 33.11 -1.45
CA GLU A 1078 -9.86 33.61 -2.74
C GLU A 1078 -9.30 35.02 -3.00
N LEU A 1079 -8.68 35.21 -4.16
CA LEU A 1079 -7.96 36.44 -4.55
C LEU A 1079 -8.79 37.38 -5.43
#